data_AF-A0A0V1PMP8-F1
#
_entry.id   AF-A0A0V1PMP8-F1
#
_cell.length_a   1.000
_cell.length_b   1.000
_cell.length_c   1.000
_cell.angle_alpha   90.00
_cell.angle_beta   90.00
_cell.angle_gamma   90.00
#
_symmetry.space_group_name_H-M   'P 1'
#
loop_
_entity.id
_entity.type
_entity.pdbx_description
1 polymer ?
#
loop_
_entity_poly.entity_id
_entity_poly.type
_entity_poly.pdbx_seq_one_letter_code
_entity_poly.pdbx_strand_id
1 'polypeptide(L)'
;MDGTSSSFIIDLDNREEDEVHMRYLCMEDVSEVKKLYSDVFPLEYPDHWFEHVSRSQSLWSMAAVCGQSIVGILVAEVRMLMDCHPEDHGILAKSFSLDTPVCYILSLGVRKSWRRKNIASKLLSHLLSYLRNIMSPSGPVRCVFLHVLVSNVGAIKFYEHWDFRRHCRLKDYYYINGEYQDSFTYTFYMNGGLPNWSLKNLFASMVSSLTIPYYYLAMMMHLERIASIFPRTSVSMMFAYGSGVIAQRNSEIKRNMIDFVVVVDKPLEWHKENLKLNSSHYSMLRYIGAERLTKLQTDYAARVYCNTMVRVGEFSIKYSVIRTSHLISDLIDWKSLYISGRMHKPVRVLIPPTSRELEEACKMNLKNACHMALLILPEKFNEEQLYTTIASLSYSGDIRMKIAEDRNKVANIVQQNMRQFAHMYEPILNHLCEEIPLTRSGQYFNHLLTTDNILHLLELLPSQVLFEIENYMQKCNPQQCDLEEIIFSLANDINYAEKLKYAVERIVFKSSYQQTMKNFLTAGFLKSSRYFGKKLQKMFTNYMKSAELIKDKDRCARKASDKGFLHGLKLALTCGIEIGFPEGYAHTLTQIIDNDVTAKEWHQKLSTCKRILTICQKFQLSSKSNLLPHLKQLRVQQKRLQLPDQYQSISTENELLF
;
A
#
# COMPACT_ATOMS: atom_id res chain seq x y z
N MET A 1 -9.90 16.59 -36.50
CA MET A 1 -9.18 15.91 -35.40
C MET A 1 -7.75 15.79 -35.87
N ASP A 2 -6.85 16.62 -35.34
CA ASP A 2 -5.44 16.60 -35.74
C ASP A 2 -4.74 15.36 -35.18
N GLY A 3 -4.01 14.67 -36.06
CA GLY A 3 -3.45 13.34 -35.84
C GLY A 3 -2.23 13.33 -34.92
N THR A 4 -2.45 13.25 -33.61
CA THR A 4 -1.40 12.89 -32.65
C THR A 4 -1.22 11.38 -32.63
N SER A 5 -0.33 10.85 -33.46
CA SER A 5 0.18 9.48 -33.33
C SER A 5 1.14 9.39 -32.15
N SER A 6 0.91 8.46 -31.22
CA SER A 6 1.84 8.17 -30.12
C SER A 6 2.41 6.77 -30.30
N SER A 7 3.72 6.64 -30.40
CA SER A 7 4.44 5.36 -30.39
C SER A 7 5.01 5.06 -29.02
N PHE A 8 5.15 3.78 -28.68
CA PHE A 8 5.92 3.33 -27.52
C PHE A 8 6.38 1.88 -27.71
N ILE A 9 7.57 1.59 -27.18
CA ILE A 9 8.18 0.26 -27.24
C ILE A 9 7.66 -0.58 -26.06
N ILE A 10 7.35 -1.84 -26.34
CA ILE A 10 6.99 -2.83 -25.31
C ILE A 10 8.09 -3.88 -25.27
N ASP A 11 8.84 -3.91 -24.17
CA ASP A 11 9.86 -4.93 -23.95
C ASP A 11 9.20 -6.27 -23.62
N LEU A 12 9.53 -7.31 -24.39
CA LEU A 12 9.05 -8.67 -24.20
C LEU A 12 10.23 -9.59 -24.02
N ASP A 13 10.19 -10.38 -22.94
CA ASP A 13 11.20 -11.37 -22.57
C ASP A 13 11.71 -12.13 -23.80
N ASN A 14 12.92 -11.77 -24.25
CA ASN A 14 13.75 -12.44 -25.24
C ASN A 14 13.02 -12.93 -26.51
N ARG A 15 12.70 -12.00 -27.42
CA ARG A 15 12.92 -12.02 -28.89
C ARG A 15 12.05 -10.93 -29.56
N GLU A 16 12.72 -9.98 -30.22
CA GLU A 16 12.20 -8.84 -31.01
C GLU A 16 11.42 -7.74 -30.24
N GLU A 17 11.85 -6.48 -30.38
CA GLU A 17 11.17 -5.29 -29.87
C GLU A 17 9.89 -5.04 -30.68
N ASP A 18 8.74 -5.35 -30.10
CA ASP A 18 7.44 -5.05 -30.73
C ASP A 18 7.06 -3.57 -30.48
N GLU A 19 7.21 -2.72 -31.49
CA GLU A 19 6.76 -1.32 -31.43
C GLU A 19 5.23 -1.24 -31.55
N VAL A 20 4.58 -0.67 -30.53
CA VAL A 20 3.12 -0.47 -30.52
C VAL A 20 2.77 1.00 -30.73
N HIS A 21 1.95 1.26 -31.73
CA HIS A 21 1.49 2.60 -32.09
C HIS A 21 0.00 2.76 -31.82
N MET A 22 -0.40 3.94 -31.34
CA MET A 22 -1.80 4.31 -31.20
C MET A 22 -2.24 5.25 -32.32
N ARG A 23 -3.32 4.88 -33.01
CA ARG A 23 -3.93 5.68 -34.07
C ARG A 23 -5.45 5.51 -34.10
N TYR A 24 -6.15 6.46 -34.71
CA TYR A 24 -7.57 6.30 -35.00
C TYR A 24 -7.79 5.18 -36.04
N LEU A 25 -8.97 4.56 -35.96
CA LEU A 25 -9.39 3.54 -36.93
C LEU A 25 -9.67 4.14 -38.31
N CYS A 26 -9.47 3.33 -39.34
CA CYS A 26 -9.86 3.62 -40.72
C CYS A 26 -10.66 2.46 -41.35
N MET A 27 -11.14 2.65 -42.58
CA MET A 27 -11.99 1.66 -43.27
C MET A 27 -11.27 0.35 -43.55
N GLU A 28 -9.95 0.40 -43.75
CA GLU A 28 -9.11 -0.77 -43.98
C GLU A 28 -9.05 -1.69 -42.75
N ASP A 29 -9.30 -1.14 -41.55
CA ASP A 29 -9.23 -1.87 -40.28
C ASP A 29 -10.45 -2.76 -40.01
N VAL A 30 -11.57 -2.60 -40.75
CA VAL A 30 -12.85 -3.28 -40.45
C VAL A 30 -12.67 -4.79 -40.27
N SER A 31 -11.87 -5.41 -41.12
CA SER A 31 -11.61 -6.86 -41.05
C SER A 31 -10.83 -7.27 -39.79
N GLU A 32 -9.81 -6.50 -39.39
CA GLU A 32 -9.03 -6.74 -38.18
C GLU A 32 -9.80 -6.40 -36.89
N VAL A 33 -10.66 -5.37 -36.94
CA VAL A 33 -11.56 -5.03 -35.83
C VAL A 33 -12.55 -6.17 -35.61
N LYS A 34 -13.15 -6.74 -36.65
CA LYS A 34 -14.05 -7.92 -36.51
C LYS A 34 -13.35 -9.08 -35.80
N LYS A 35 -12.12 -9.41 -36.20
CA LYS A 35 -11.30 -10.46 -35.55
C LYS A 35 -10.96 -10.12 -34.11
N LEU A 36 -10.63 -8.86 -33.81
CA LEU A 36 -10.37 -8.44 -32.43
C LEU A 36 -11.62 -8.62 -31.56
N TYR A 37 -12.80 -8.27 -32.08
CA TYR A 37 -14.03 -8.33 -31.31
C TYR A 37 -14.45 -9.75 -31.01
N SER A 38 -14.37 -10.66 -31.98
CA SER A 38 -14.65 -12.08 -31.76
C SER A 38 -13.75 -12.70 -30.68
N ASP A 39 -12.51 -12.22 -30.56
CA ASP A 39 -11.53 -12.76 -29.62
C ASP A 39 -11.63 -12.15 -28.22
N VAL A 40 -12.12 -10.92 -28.12
CA VAL A 40 -12.03 -10.13 -26.88
C VAL A 40 -13.39 -9.97 -26.20
N PHE A 41 -14.48 -9.85 -26.95
CA PHE A 41 -15.81 -9.60 -26.42
C PHE A 41 -16.72 -10.81 -26.65
N PRO A 42 -17.53 -11.18 -25.65
CA PRO A 42 -18.45 -12.31 -25.77
C PRO A 42 -19.75 -11.97 -26.53
N LEU A 43 -19.88 -10.76 -27.06
CA LEU A 43 -21.08 -10.26 -27.73
C LEU A 43 -20.89 -10.30 -29.24
N GLU A 44 -21.94 -10.68 -29.95
CA GLU A 44 -22.02 -10.57 -31.40
C GLU A 44 -22.49 -9.17 -31.80
N TYR A 45 -21.78 -8.57 -32.76
CA TYR A 45 -22.12 -7.25 -33.32
C TYR A 45 -22.43 -7.40 -34.80
N PRO A 46 -23.44 -6.67 -35.32
CA PRO A 46 -23.79 -6.75 -36.74
C PRO A 46 -22.73 -6.04 -37.61
N ASP A 47 -22.62 -6.43 -38.88
CA ASP A 47 -21.57 -5.93 -39.78
C ASP A 47 -21.54 -4.40 -39.92
N HIS A 48 -22.71 -3.76 -39.98
CA HIS A 48 -22.84 -2.30 -40.07
C HIS A 48 -22.25 -1.56 -38.85
N TRP A 49 -22.17 -2.22 -37.69
CA TRP A 49 -21.58 -1.65 -36.49
C TRP A 49 -20.07 -1.47 -36.65
N PHE A 50 -19.39 -2.46 -37.25
CA PHE A 50 -17.95 -2.38 -37.51
C PHE A 50 -17.61 -1.30 -38.55
N GLU A 51 -18.44 -1.17 -39.59
CA GLU A 51 -18.30 -0.07 -40.55
C GLU A 51 -18.48 1.29 -39.89
N HIS A 52 -19.47 1.42 -38.98
CA HIS A 52 -19.70 2.66 -38.25
C HIS A 52 -18.53 3.02 -37.33
N VAL A 53 -17.98 2.05 -36.59
CA VAL A 53 -16.82 2.26 -35.70
C VAL A 53 -15.57 2.73 -36.43
N SER A 54 -15.36 2.22 -37.66
CA SER A 54 -14.21 2.57 -38.51
C SER A 54 -14.39 3.85 -39.33
N ARG A 55 -15.63 4.34 -39.52
CA ARG A 55 -15.94 5.50 -40.39
C ARG A 55 -16.41 6.73 -39.64
N SER A 56 -17.07 6.55 -38.50
CA SER A 56 -17.81 7.63 -37.86
C SER A 56 -16.89 8.67 -37.25
N GLN A 57 -17.13 9.94 -37.61
CA GLN A 57 -16.47 11.08 -36.97
C GLN A 57 -17.11 11.46 -35.63
N SER A 58 -18.29 10.93 -35.31
CA SER A 58 -18.93 11.12 -33.99
C SER A 58 -18.32 10.24 -32.90
N LEU A 59 -17.62 9.17 -33.30
CA LEU A 59 -16.98 8.25 -32.37
C LEU A 59 -15.52 8.62 -32.16
N TRP A 60 -15.09 8.51 -30.92
CA TRP A 60 -13.70 8.46 -30.55
C TRP A 60 -13.23 7.00 -30.62
N SER A 61 -12.71 6.58 -31.78
CA SER A 61 -12.31 5.20 -32.07
C SER A 61 -10.80 5.07 -32.22
N MET A 62 -10.11 4.62 -31.17
CA MET A 62 -8.64 4.50 -31.16
C MET A 62 -8.19 3.05 -31.04
N ALA A 63 -7.21 2.66 -31.85
CA ALA A 63 -6.59 1.34 -31.87
C ALA A 63 -5.12 1.41 -31.42
N ALA A 64 -4.68 0.36 -30.74
CA ALA A 64 -3.28 0.05 -30.52
C ALA A 64 -2.86 -1.02 -31.53
N VAL A 65 -1.83 -0.73 -32.32
CA VAL A 65 -1.41 -1.51 -33.49
C VAL A 65 0.04 -1.94 -33.32
N CYS A 66 0.32 -3.21 -33.58
CA CYS A 66 1.67 -3.78 -33.63
C CYS A 66 1.88 -4.39 -35.02
N GLY A 67 2.82 -3.87 -35.80
CA GLY A 67 2.95 -4.19 -37.22
C GLY A 67 1.64 -3.90 -37.98
N GLN A 68 1.02 -4.93 -38.56
CA GLN A 68 -0.27 -4.84 -39.26
C GLN A 68 -1.46 -5.28 -38.39
N SER A 69 -1.25 -5.72 -37.14
CA SER A 69 -2.30 -6.30 -36.31
C SER A 69 -2.80 -5.32 -35.25
N ILE A 70 -4.12 -5.23 -35.09
CA ILE A 70 -4.74 -4.48 -34.00
C ILE A 70 -4.72 -5.34 -32.74
N VAL A 71 -4.00 -4.88 -31.73
CA VAL A 71 -3.78 -5.58 -30.46
C VAL A 71 -4.67 -5.06 -29.32
N GLY A 72 -5.21 -3.85 -29.46
CA GLY A 72 -6.19 -3.29 -28.54
C GLY A 72 -7.02 -2.16 -29.16
N ILE A 73 -8.15 -1.86 -28.55
CA ILE A 73 -9.12 -0.87 -29.06
C ILE A 73 -9.85 -0.19 -27.91
N LEU A 74 -10.18 1.09 -28.10
CA LEU A 74 -11.14 1.82 -27.29
C LEU A 74 -12.07 2.60 -28.21
N VAL A 75 -13.37 2.38 -28.08
CA VAL A 75 -14.40 3.16 -28.77
C VAL A 75 -15.28 3.85 -27.73
N ALA A 76 -15.42 5.16 -27.87
CA ALA A 76 -16.26 5.97 -27.01
C ALA A 76 -17.04 7.01 -27.81
N GLU A 77 -18.14 7.49 -27.25
CA GLU A 77 -19.01 8.48 -27.87
C GLU A 77 -19.41 9.54 -26.86
N VAL A 78 -19.26 10.81 -27.25
CA VAL A 78 -19.83 11.92 -26.49
C VAL A 78 -21.25 12.16 -26.98
N ARG A 79 -22.23 12.06 -26.07
CA ARG A 79 -23.66 12.26 -26.34
C ARG A 79 -24.31 13.12 -25.27
N MET A 80 -25.51 13.62 -25.51
CA MET A 80 -26.28 14.29 -24.46
C MET A 80 -26.89 13.25 -23.52
N LEU A 81 -27.11 13.63 -22.25
CA LEU A 81 -27.71 12.73 -21.27
C LEU A 81 -29.11 12.25 -21.68
N MET A 82 -29.87 13.06 -22.44
CA MET A 82 -31.17 12.66 -23.02
C MET A 82 -31.08 11.55 -24.07
N ASP A 83 -29.92 11.40 -24.71
CA ASP A 83 -29.67 10.40 -25.75
C ASP A 83 -29.11 9.08 -25.15
N CYS A 84 -28.96 9.03 -23.83
CA CYS A 84 -28.63 7.80 -23.12
C CYS A 84 -29.87 6.91 -22.98
N HIS A 85 -29.66 5.63 -22.66
CA HIS A 85 -30.78 4.77 -22.33
C HIS A 85 -31.46 5.24 -21.03
N PRO A 86 -32.78 5.04 -20.86
CA PRO A 86 -33.51 5.52 -19.69
C PRO A 86 -32.92 5.07 -18.34
N GLU A 87 -32.35 3.87 -18.28
CA GLU A 87 -31.66 3.35 -17.10
C GLU A 87 -30.44 4.19 -16.68
N ASP A 88 -29.80 4.89 -17.62
CA ASP A 88 -28.60 5.68 -17.40
C ASP A 88 -28.89 7.17 -17.14
N HIS A 89 -30.14 7.63 -17.27
CA HIS A 89 -30.48 9.03 -16.94
C HIS A 89 -30.17 9.39 -15.48
N GLY A 90 -30.04 8.38 -14.60
CA GLY A 90 -29.67 8.53 -13.20
C GLY A 90 -28.16 8.74 -12.92
N ILE A 91 -27.29 8.63 -13.94
CA ILE A 91 -25.83 8.73 -13.72
C ILE A 91 -25.39 10.10 -13.23
N LEU A 92 -26.09 11.17 -13.61
CA LEU A 92 -25.84 12.53 -13.14
C LEU A 92 -26.93 13.01 -12.16
N ALA A 93 -26.57 13.97 -11.31
CA ALA A 93 -27.51 14.61 -10.39
C ALA A 93 -28.66 15.28 -11.16
N LYS A 94 -29.87 15.28 -10.58
CA LYS A 94 -31.04 15.98 -11.15
C LYS A 94 -30.82 17.50 -11.36
N SER A 95 -29.77 18.08 -10.78
CA SER A 95 -29.39 19.48 -11.00
C SER A 95 -28.73 19.73 -12.37
N PHE A 96 -28.29 18.67 -13.06
CA PHE A 96 -27.77 18.77 -14.43
C PHE A 96 -28.93 18.63 -15.43
N SER A 97 -28.93 19.46 -16.47
CA SER A 97 -29.92 19.35 -17.57
C SER A 97 -29.73 18.03 -18.32
N LEU A 98 -30.80 17.54 -18.96
CA LEU A 98 -30.71 16.41 -19.88
C LEU A 98 -29.88 16.73 -21.14
N ASP A 99 -29.64 18.01 -21.45
CA ASP A 99 -28.69 18.44 -22.50
C ASP A 99 -27.21 18.28 -22.09
N THR A 100 -26.93 17.83 -20.86
CA THR A 100 -25.56 17.75 -20.33
C THR A 100 -24.75 16.70 -21.10
N PRO A 101 -23.57 17.04 -21.64
CA PRO A 101 -22.73 16.08 -22.35
C PRO A 101 -22.12 15.04 -21.41
N VAL A 102 -22.20 13.78 -21.83
CA VAL A 102 -21.61 12.61 -21.18
C VAL A 102 -20.87 11.76 -22.21
N CYS A 103 -19.85 11.01 -21.79
CA CYS A 103 -19.12 10.11 -22.66
C CYS A 103 -19.44 8.66 -22.31
N TYR A 104 -19.98 7.91 -23.25
CA TYR A 104 -20.17 6.47 -23.11
C TYR A 104 -18.98 5.73 -23.70
N ILE A 105 -18.35 4.83 -22.93
CA ILE A 105 -17.35 3.90 -23.49
C ILE A 105 -18.12 2.69 -24.02
N LEU A 106 -18.19 2.57 -25.34
CA LEU A 106 -18.87 1.46 -26.02
C LEU A 106 -18.05 0.18 -25.88
N SER A 107 -16.73 0.29 -26.01
CA SER A 107 -15.83 -0.85 -25.93
C SER A 107 -14.43 -0.46 -25.50
N LEU A 108 -13.80 -1.35 -24.72
CA LEU A 108 -12.39 -1.31 -24.40
C LEU A 108 -11.89 -2.75 -24.32
N GLY A 109 -10.95 -3.09 -25.19
CA GLY A 109 -10.50 -4.45 -25.37
C GLY A 109 -9.03 -4.54 -25.72
N VAL A 110 -8.35 -5.56 -25.20
CA VAL A 110 -6.97 -5.90 -25.57
C VAL A 110 -6.87 -7.42 -25.76
N ARG A 111 -6.21 -7.87 -26.83
CA ARG A 111 -5.97 -9.29 -27.11
C ARG A 111 -5.30 -9.95 -25.92
N LYS A 112 -5.66 -11.21 -25.61
CA LYS A 112 -5.23 -11.90 -24.39
C LYS A 112 -3.69 -11.93 -24.23
N SER A 113 -2.94 -12.14 -25.31
CA SER A 113 -1.47 -12.13 -25.36
C SER A 113 -0.84 -10.74 -25.12
N TRP A 114 -1.62 -9.68 -25.24
CA TRP A 114 -1.19 -8.29 -25.08
C TRP A 114 -1.72 -7.62 -23.80
N ARG A 115 -2.52 -8.34 -23.01
CA ARG A 115 -3.02 -7.85 -21.72
C ARG A 115 -1.86 -7.71 -20.73
N ARG A 116 -2.06 -6.84 -19.74
CA ARG A 116 -1.08 -6.50 -18.68
C ARG A 116 0.19 -5.78 -19.16
N LYS A 117 0.26 -5.40 -20.44
CA LYS A 117 1.31 -4.54 -21.03
C LYS A 117 0.93 -3.05 -21.10
N ASN A 118 0.07 -2.58 -20.19
CA ASN A 118 -0.44 -1.19 -20.10
C ASN A 118 -1.17 -0.59 -21.32
N ILE A 119 -1.47 -1.37 -22.36
CA ILE A 119 -2.18 -0.88 -23.57
C ILE A 119 -3.55 -0.26 -23.24
N ALA A 120 -4.40 -0.97 -22.48
CA ALA A 120 -5.71 -0.46 -22.08
C ALA A 120 -5.63 0.82 -21.25
N SER A 121 -4.65 0.91 -20.34
CA SER A 121 -4.40 2.10 -19.53
C SER A 121 -4.02 3.30 -20.39
N LYS A 122 -3.19 3.11 -21.42
CA LYS A 122 -2.82 4.17 -22.35
C LYS A 122 -4.00 4.62 -23.21
N LEU A 123 -4.78 3.69 -23.76
CA LEU A 123 -6.00 4.01 -24.51
C LEU A 123 -6.98 4.85 -23.66
N LEU A 124 -7.24 4.42 -22.42
CA LEU A 124 -8.13 5.14 -21.51
C LEU A 124 -7.57 6.51 -21.11
N SER A 125 -6.27 6.61 -20.86
CA SER A 125 -5.60 7.90 -20.57
C SER A 125 -5.75 8.90 -21.72
N HIS A 126 -5.57 8.44 -22.96
CA HIS A 126 -5.78 9.27 -24.16
C HIS A 126 -7.21 9.77 -24.25
N LEU A 127 -8.21 8.91 -24.04
CA LEU A 127 -9.62 9.32 -24.01
C LEU A 127 -9.86 10.38 -22.92
N LEU A 128 -9.45 10.12 -21.68
CA LEU A 128 -9.71 11.03 -20.58
C LEU A 128 -9.00 12.38 -20.77
N SER A 129 -7.81 12.40 -21.37
CA SER A 129 -7.10 13.63 -21.74
C SER A 129 -7.85 14.41 -22.82
N TYR A 130 -8.35 13.72 -23.85
CA TYR A 130 -9.18 14.33 -24.88
C TYR A 130 -10.46 14.95 -24.29
N LEU A 131 -11.17 14.23 -23.42
CA LEU A 131 -12.42 14.68 -22.81
C LEU A 131 -12.26 15.83 -21.82
N ARG A 132 -11.07 16.05 -21.25
CA ARG A 132 -10.79 17.21 -20.38
C ARG A 132 -10.81 18.53 -21.17
N ASN A 133 -10.44 18.47 -22.45
CA ASN A 133 -10.25 19.65 -23.28
C ASN A 133 -11.38 19.85 -24.30
N ILE A 134 -12.20 18.84 -24.55
CA ILE A 134 -13.33 18.95 -25.48
C ILE A 134 -14.48 19.75 -24.86
N MET A 135 -15.08 20.63 -25.66
CA MET A 135 -16.25 21.43 -25.28
C MET A 135 -17.38 21.18 -26.28
N SER A 136 -18.53 20.74 -25.78
CA SER A 136 -19.76 20.61 -26.55
C SER A 136 -20.56 21.93 -26.45
N PRO A 137 -21.51 22.22 -27.36
CA PRO A 137 -22.35 23.43 -27.27
C PRO A 137 -23.04 23.60 -25.91
N SER A 138 -23.40 22.50 -25.26
CA SER A 138 -24.04 22.47 -23.92
C SER A 138 -23.04 22.46 -22.75
N GLY A 139 -21.74 22.63 -23.02
CA GLY A 139 -20.67 22.70 -22.02
C GLY A 139 -19.68 21.52 -22.05
N PRO A 140 -18.83 21.37 -21.02
CA PRO A 140 -17.86 20.28 -20.96
C PRO A 140 -18.53 18.95 -20.59
N VAL A 141 -17.89 17.85 -20.98
CA VAL A 141 -18.31 16.49 -20.61
C VAL A 141 -18.24 16.33 -19.09
N ARG A 142 -19.34 15.91 -18.45
CA ARG A 142 -19.46 15.84 -16.99
C ARG A 142 -19.26 14.44 -16.41
N CYS A 143 -19.49 13.39 -17.21
CA CYS A 143 -19.36 12.00 -16.77
C CYS A 143 -18.89 11.12 -17.91
N VAL A 144 -17.97 10.20 -17.60
CA VAL A 144 -17.64 9.05 -18.45
C VAL A 144 -18.26 7.82 -17.83
N PHE A 145 -19.03 7.04 -18.59
CA PHE A 145 -19.69 5.85 -18.06
C PHE A 145 -19.60 4.67 -19.02
N LEU A 146 -19.79 3.47 -18.48
CA LEU A 146 -19.69 2.22 -19.21
C LEU A 146 -20.47 1.10 -18.53
N HIS A 147 -20.72 0.03 -19.30
CA HIS A 147 -21.30 -1.21 -18.83
C HIS A 147 -20.27 -2.34 -18.81
N VAL A 148 -20.29 -3.13 -17.74
CA VAL A 148 -19.38 -4.28 -17.58
C VAL A 148 -20.12 -5.45 -16.96
N LEU A 149 -20.00 -6.63 -17.58
CA LEU A 149 -20.55 -7.88 -17.04
C LEU A 149 -20.11 -8.09 -15.59
N VAL A 150 -21.04 -8.50 -14.72
CA VAL A 150 -20.75 -8.80 -13.30
C VAL A 150 -19.66 -9.87 -13.16
N SER A 151 -19.58 -10.79 -14.13
CA SER A 151 -18.55 -11.85 -14.21
C SER A 151 -17.17 -11.36 -14.66
N ASN A 152 -17.06 -10.17 -15.25
CA ASN A 152 -15.81 -9.64 -15.79
C ASN A 152 -14.97 -8.94 -14.71
N VAL A 153 -14.49 -9.74 -13.75
CA VAL A 153 -13.67 -9.28 -12.61
C VAL A 153 -12.40 -8.54 -13.07
N GLY A 154 -11.84 -8.92 -14.22
CA GLY A 154 -10.67 -8.26 -14.80
C GLY A 154 -10.93 -6.81 -15.18
N ALA A 155 -12.02 -6.55 -15.90
CA ALA A 155 -12.43 -5.20 -16.28
C ALA A 155 -12.90 -4.38 -15.06
N ILE A 156 -13.65 -5.00 -14.13
CA ILE A 156 -14.07 -4.34 -12.88
C ILE A 156 -12.86 -3.81 -12.11
N LYS A 157 -11.84 -4.65 -11.86
CA LYS A 157 -10.61 -4.21 -11.17
C LYS A 157 -9.86 -3.14 -11.95
N PHE A 158 -9.84 -3.23 -13.28
CA PHE A 158 -9.21 -2.22 -14.14
C PHE A 158 -9.88 -0.85 -14.02
N TYR A 159 -11.21 -0.79 -14.09
CA TYR A 159 -11.95 0.46 -13.99
C TYR A 159 -11.92 1.05 -12.57
N GLU A 160 -12.03 0.21 -11.54
CA GLU A 160 -11.89 0.65 -10.14
C GLU A 160 -10.50 1.22 -9.83
N HIS A 161 -9.45 0.67 -10.45
CA HIS A 161 -8.09 1.22 -10.37
C HIS A 161 -7.99 2.62 -11.00
N TRP A 162 -8.77 2.89 -12.05
CA TRP A 162 -8.89 4.19 -12.71
C TRP A 162 -9.94 5.12 -12.08
N ASP A 163 -10.30 4.87 -10.80
CA ASP A 163 -11.27 5.66 -10.03
C ASP A 163 -12.71 5.69 -10.60
N PHE A 164 -13.05 4.82 -11.55
CA PHE A 164 -14.45 4.61 -11.91
C PHE A 164 -15.18 3.96 -10.73
N ARG A 165 -16.39 4.44 -10.47
CA ARG A 165 -17.24 3.96 -9.37
C ARG A 165 -18.46 3.25 -9.90
N ARG A 166 -18.77 2.11 -9.30
CA ARG A 166 -20.01 1.38 -9.56
C ARG A 166 -21.21 2.24 -9.21
N HIS A 167 -22.07 2.51 -10.19
CA HIS A 167 -23.30 3.28 -10.06
C HIS A 167 -24.48 2.38 -9.68
N CYS A 168 -24.79 1.40 -10.53
CA CYS A 168 -25.89 0.47 -10.29
C CYS A 168 -25.63 -0.91 -10.92
N ARG A 169 -26.51 -1.87 -10.65
CA ARG A 169 -26.55 -3.18 -11.30
C ARG A 169 -27.75 -3.21 -12.23
N LEU A 170 -27.50 -3.50 -13.50
CA LEU A 170 -28.52 -3.74 -14.50
C LEU A 170 -28.75 -5.24 -14.59
N LYS A 171 -29.95 -5.69 -14.23
CA LYS A 171 -30.32 -7.10 -14.29
C LYS A 171 -30.66 -7.50 -15.71
N ASP A 172 -30.27 -8.72 -16.09
CA ASP A 172 -30.60 -9.32 -17.39
C ASP A 172 -30.24 -8.41 -18.59
N TYR A 173 -29.16 -7.65 -18.46
CA TYR A 173 -28.81 -6.56 -19.38
C TYR A 173 -28.19 -7.06 -20.70
N TYR A 174 -27.38 -8.12 -20.62
CA TYR A 174 -26.77 -8.73 -21.81
C TYR A 174 -27.36 -10.10 -22.07
N TYR A 175 -27.65 -10.40 -23.34
CA TYR A 175 -28.02 -11.73 -23.78
C TYR A 175 -26.83 -12.38 -24.49
N ILE A 176 -26.20 -13.37 -23.87
CA ILE A 176 -24.96 -14.00 -24.34
C ILE A 176 -25.15 -15.52 -24.29
N ASN A 177 -24.91 -16.19 -25.42
CA ASN A 177 -24.97 -17.65 -25.54
C ASN A 177 -26.28 -18.29 -25.01
N GLY A 178 -27.42 -17.62 -25.23
CA GLY A 178 -28.73 -18.13 -24.83
C GLY A 178 -29.17 -17.74 -23.41
N GLU A 179 -28.31 -17.09 -22.62
CA GLU A 179 -28.58 -16.71 -21.23
C GLU A 179 -28.53 -15.20 -21.01
N TYR A 180 -29.42 -14.70 -20.15
CA TYR A 180 -29.37 -13.33 -19.66
C TYR A 180 -28.30 -13.19 -18.58
N GLN A 181 -27.50 -12.12 -18.68
CA GLN A 181 -26.37 -11.84 -17.82
C GLN A 181 -26.47 -10.42 -17.28
N ASP A 182 -26.18 -10.27 -15.99
CA ASP A 182 -26.20 -8.98 -15.32
C ASP A 182 -24.95 -8.14 -15.66
N SER A 183 -25.15 -6.83 -15.66
CA SER A 183 -24.10 -5.83 -15.86
C SER A 183 -24.04 -4.85 -14.68
N PHE A 184 -22.89 -4.22 -14.49
CA PHE A 184 -22.75 -3.03 -13.67
C PHE A 184 -22.53 -1.81 -14.57
N THR A 185 -23.21 -0.72 -14.23
CA THR A 185 -22.87 0.62 -14.75
C THR A 185 -21.74 1.19 -13.89
N TYR A 186 -20.63 1.58 -14.51
CA TYR A 186 -19.51 2.28 -13.88
C TYR A 186 -19.46 3.73 -14.37
N THR A 187 -19.11 4.65 -13.48
CA THR A 187 -19.12 6.10 -13.74
C THR A 187 -17.83 6.75 -13.24
N PHE A 188 -17.28 7.66 -14.03
CA PHE A 188 -16.14 8.51 -13.70
C PHE A 188 -16.55 9.96 -13.92
N TYR A 189 -16.67 10.71 -12.84
CA TYR A 189 -17.11 12.10 -12.88
C TYR A 189 -15.92 13.02 -13.14
N MET A 190 -16.08 13.93 -14.08
CA MET A 190 -15.05 14.88 -14.47
C MET A 190 -15.65 16.26 -14.72
N ASN A 191 -14.80 17.27 -14.81
CA ASN A 191 -15.20 18.66 -15.08
C ASN A 191 -16.37 19.11 -14.20
N GLY A 192 -16.40 18.75 -12.92
CA GLY A 192 -17.47 19.12 -11.99
C GLY A 192 -18.80 18.37 -12.12
N GLY A 193 -18.88 17.26 -12.86
CA GLY A 193 -20.04 16.36 -12.81
C GLY A 193 -20.23 15.71 -11.45
N LEU A 194 -21.48 15.42 -11.08
CA LEU A 194 -21.83 14.82 -9.79
C LEU A 194 -22.92 13.74 -9.96
N PRO A 195 -22.90 12.64 -9.16
CA PRO A 195 -23.97 11.62 -9.19
C PRO A 195 -25.33 12.12 -8.68
N ASN A 196 -26.40 11.34 -8.85
CA ASN A 196 -27.71 11.56 -8.21
C ASN A 196 -27.72 11.03 -6.76
N TRP A 197 -27.67 11.92 -5.76
CA TRP A 197 -27.45 11.54 -4.35
C TRP A 197 -28.76 11.49 -3.55
N SER A 198 -28.94 10.44 -2.76
CA SER A 198 -29.85 10.46 -1.60
C SER A 198 -29.38 11.54 -0.61
N LEU A 199 -30.31 12.28 0.01
CA LEU A 199 -30.02 13.34 1.00
C LEU A 199 -29.04 12.89 2.11
N LYS A 200 -29.05 11.60 2.49
CA LYS A 200 -28.07 11.03 3.45
C LYS A 200 -26.64 11.04 2.91
N ASN A 201 -26.47 10.74 1.63
CA ASN A 201 -25.18 10.82 0.98
C ASN A 201 -24.81 12.28 0.75
N LEU A 202 -25.76 13.15 0.39
CA LEU A 202 -25.50 14.57 0.12
C LEU A 202 -24.88 15.25 1.35
N PHE A 203 -25.40 14.94 2.54
CA PHE A 203 -24.75 15.30 3.79
C PHE A 203 -23.38 14.63 3.92
N ALA A 204 -23.22 13.33 3.67
CA ALA A 204 -21.92 12.65 3.79
C ALA A 204 -20.80 13.15 2.84
N SER A 205 -21.07 13.72 1.66
CA SER A 205 -20.02 14.39 0.86
C SER A 205 -20.10 15.89 0.67
N MET A 206 -21.16 16.59 1.01
CA MET A 206 -20.99 18.01 1.35
C MET A 206 -20.16 18.11 2.64
N VAL A 207 -20.45 17.26 3.64
CA VAL A 207 -19.64 17.07 4.86
C VAL A 207 -18.42 16.18 4.60
N SER A 208 -17.96 15.97 3.36
CA SER A 208 -16.59 15.45 3.10
C SER A 208 -15.84 16.30 2.08
N SER A 209 -16.49 16.82 1.05
CA SER A 209 -15.89 17.71 0.04
C SER A 209 -15.76 19.16 0.52
N LEU A 210 -16.58 19.64 1.47
CA LEU A 210 -16.35 20.93 2.16
C LEU A 210 -15.63 20.73 3.48
N THR A 211 -15.87 19.63 4.21
CA THR A 211 -15.16 19.39 5.48
C THR A 211 -13.76 18.86 5.29
N ILE A 212 -13.36 18.14 4.24
CA ILE A 212 -11.95 17.74 4.10
C ILE A 212 -11.09 18.98 3.86
N PRO A 213 -11.43 19.93 2.96
CA PRO A 213 -10.74 21.20 2.86
C PRO A 213 -10.88 22.06 4.12
N TYR A 214 -12.08 22.19 4.71
CA TYR A 214 -12.28 23.02 5.91
C TYR A 214 -11.61 22.43 7.16
N TYR A 215 -11.65 21.12 7.36
CA TYR A 215 -11.02 20.43 8.48
C TYR A 215 -9.51 20.37 8.33
N TYR A 216 -9.02 20.20 7.09
CA TYR A 216 -7.60 20.32 6.79
C TYR A 216 -7.12 21.75 6.98
N LEU A 217 -7.87 22.75 6.49
CA LEU A 217 -7.57 24.16 6.68
C LEU A 217 -7.66 24.56 8.15
N ALA A 218 -8.70 24.15 8.87
CA ALA A 218 -8.86 24.38 10.31
C ALA A 218 -7.75 23.67 11.10
N MET A 219 -7.39 22.44 10.75
CA MET A 219 -6.22 21.75 11.32
C MET A 219 -4.95 22.54 11.07
N MET A 220 -4.71 23.02 9.85
CA MET A 220 -3.53 23.83 9.53
C MET A 220 -3.52 25.13 10.33
N MET A 221 -4.66 25.82 10.44
CA MET A 221 -4.80 27.02 11.27
C MET A 221 -4.55 26.72 12.76
N HIS A 222 -5.00 25.57 13.27
CA HIS A 222 -4.71 25.14 14.64
C HIS A 222 -3.23 24.84 14.84
N LEU A 223 -2.58 24.13 13.91
CA LEU A 223 -1.15 23.83 13.97
C LEU A 223 -0.30 25.10 13.85
N GLU A 224 -0.63 26.03 12.96
CA GLU A 224 -0.01 27.36 12.83
C GLU A 224 -0.14 28.15 14.13
N ARG A 225 -1.34 28.19 14.73
CA ARG A 225 -1.59 28.87 16.01
C ARG A 225 -0.82 28.26 17.17
N ILE A 226 -0.65 26.94 17.18
CA ILE A 226 0.20 26.29 18.18
C ILE A 226 1.67 26.59 17.90
N ALA A 227 2.10 26.53 16.64
CA ALA A 227 3.47 26.82 16.24
C ALA A 227 3.90 28.27 16.55
N SER A 228 2.95 29.22 16.53
CA SER A 228 3.22 30.63 16.84
C SER A 228 3.57 30.90 18.31
N ILE A 229 3.38 29.95 19.23
CA ILE A 229 3.79 30.13 20.64
C ILE A 229 5.30 29.95 20.83
N PHE A 230 5.97 29.33 19.87
CA PHE A 230 7.40 29.02 19.97
C PHE A 230 8.24 30.20 19.49
N PRO A 231 9.42 30.43 20.10
CA PRO A 231 10.39 31.35 19.53
C PRO A 231 10.76 30.94 18.11
N ARG A 232 10.78 31.90 17.17
CA ARG A 232 11.08 31.66 15.75
C ARG A 232 12.51 32.02 15.35
N THR A 233 13.22 32.81 16.16
CA THR A 233 14.51 33.45 15.82
C THR A 233 15.62 32.49 15.39
N SER A 234 15.59 31.25 15.88
CA SER A 234 16.63 30.24 15.62
C SER A 234 16.08 28.94 15.06
N VAL A 235 14.82 28.92 14.61
CA VAL A 235 14.17 27.71 14.07
C VAL A 235 14.54 27.51 12.61
N SER A 236 15.13 26.36 12.29
CA SER A 236 15.55 25.97 10.94
C SER A 236 14.59 24.99 10.27
N MET A 237 13.77 24.29 11.05
CA MET A 237 12.69 23.42 10.56
C MET A 237 11.72 23.14 11.71
N MET A 238 10.44 22.97 11.39
CA MET A 238 9.45 22.52 12.36
C MET A 238 8.46 21.60 11.69
N PHE A 239 8.15 20.48 12.34
CA PHE A 239 7.13 19.56 11.84
C PHE A 239 6.33 18.95 12.98
N ALA A 240 5.07 18.63 12.68
CA ALA A 240 4.15 17.96 13.58
C ALA A 240 3.86 16.54 13.10
N TYR A 241 3.53 15.65 14.04
CA TYR A 241 3.24 14.27 13.74
C TYR A 241 2.34 13.57 14.77
N GLY A 242 2.00 12.32 14.46
CA GLY A 242 1.24 11.44 15.34
C GLY A 242 -0.25 11.44 15.04
N SER A 243 -1.00 10.70 15.84
CA SER A 243 -2.45 10.49 15.66
C SER A 243 -3.31 11.72 15.93
N GLY A 244 -2.71 12.83 16.40
CA GLY A 244 -3.36 14.14 16.52
C GLY A 244 -3.24 15.02 15.27
N VAL A 245 -2.34 14.67 14.33
CA VAL A 245 -2.06 15.45 13.10
C VAL A 245 -2.53 14.70 11.86
N ILE A 246 -2.32 13.39 11.86
CA ILE A 246 -2.66 12.51 10.74
C ILE A 246 -3.83 11.64 11.21
N ALA A 247 -5.02 11.91 10.67
CA ALA A 247 -6.27 11.35 11.15
C ALA A 247 -6.29 9.83 10.98
N GLN A 248 -6.31 9.10 12.10
CA GLN A 248 -6.61 7.68 12.11
C GLN A 248 -8.13 7.53 12.00
N ARG A 249 -8.63 6.70 11.06
CA ARG A 249 -10.08 6.43 10.89
C ARG A 249 -10.74 6.23 12.27
N ASN A 250 -11.81 6.98 12.54
CA ASN A 250 -12.62 6.97 13.77
C ASN A 250 -12.00 7.56 15.06
N SER A 251 -11.05 8.50 14.98
CA SER A 251 -10.62 9.28 16.17
C SER A 251 -11.01 10.75 16.07
N GLU A 252 -11.76 11.25 17.07
CA GLU A 252 -11.93 12.69 17.27
C GLU A 252 -10.56 13.32 17.55
N ILE A 253 -10.09 14.14 16.61
CA ILE A 253 -8.78 14.82 16.69
C ILE A 253 -8.63 15.63 17.98
N LYS A 254 -9.73 16.16 18.52
CA LYS A 254 -9.75 17.01 19.72
C LYS A 254 -9.24 16.32 21.00
N ARG A 255 -9.05 14.99 21.02
CA ARG A 255 -8.61 14.27 22.24
C ARG A 255 -7.16 13.77 22.22
N ASN A 256 -6.49 13.77 21.07
CA ASN A 256 -5.13 13.21 20.94
C ASN A 256 -4.05 14.26 21.14
N MET A 257 -2.94 13.88 21.78
CA MET A 257 -1.78 14.75 21.93
C MET A 257 -1.11 14.97 20.57
N ILE A 258 -0.73 16.22 20.29
CA ILE A 258 -0.02 16.60 19.08
C ILE A 258 1.48 16.62 19.38
N ASP A 259 2.28 15.83 18.65
CA ASP A 259 3.73 15.81 18.78
C ASP A 259 4.39 16.75 17.77
N PHE A 260 5.30 17.61 18.22
CA PHE A 260 6.10 18.52 17.40
C PHE A 260 7.59 18.20 17.53
N VAL A 261 8.34 18.47 16.48
CA VAL A 261 9.81 18.60 16.51
C VAL A 261 10.15 20.01 16.03
N VAL A 262 10.93 20.71 16.86
CA VAL A 262 11.47 22.04 16.60
C VAL A 262 12.97 21.89 16.43
N VAL A 263 13.45 22.16 15.23
CA VAL A 263 14.86 22.08 14.86
C VAL A 263 15.44 23.49 14.95
N VAL A 264 16.53 23.64 15.68
CA VAL A 264 17.08 24.95 16.03
C VAL A 264 18.58 25.05 15.79
N ASP A 265 19.04 26.17 15.25
CA ASP A 265 20.46 26.42 14.97
C ASP A 265 21.22 26.77 16.25
N LYS A 266 20.59 27.58 17.12
CA LYS A 266 21.16 28.12 18.36
C LYS A 266 20.30 27.68 19.56
N PRO A 267 20.46 26.43 20.06
CA PRO A 267 19.57 25.92 21.08
C PRO A 267 19.62 26.68 22.41
N LEU A 268 20.78 27.26 22.76
CA LEU A 268 20.90 28.11 23.95
C LEU A 268 19.99 29.33 23.89
N GLU A 269 20.04 30.07 22.79
CA GLU A 269 19.20 31.26 22.60
C GLU A 269 17.73 30.87 22.51
N TRP A 270 17.41 29.77 21.82
CA TRP A 270 16.05 29.23 21.79
C TRP A 270 15.52 28.89 23.19
N HIS A 271 16.31 28.19 24.02
CA HIS A 271 15.91 27.85 25.38
C HIS A 271 15.79 29.08 26.28
N LYS A 272 16.65 30.10 26.13
CA LYS A 272 16.52 31.38 26.84
C LYS A 272 15.22 32.08 26.49
N GLU A 273 14.90 32.20 25.20
CA GLU A 273 13.67 32.83 24.73
C GLU A 273 12.43 32.04 25.15
N ASN A 274 12.45 30.71 24.99
CA ASN A 274 11.32 29.86 25.36
C ASN A 274 11.11 29.80 26.88
N LEU A 275 12.15 29.93 27.69
CA LEU A 275 11.99 30.10 29.14
C LEU A 275 11.34 31.44 29.50
N LYS A 276 11.64 32.52 28.77
CA LYS A 276 10.99 33.82 28.97
C LYS A 276 9.51 33.78 28.57
N LEU A 277 9.21 33.26 27.39
CA LEU A 277 7.85 33.21 26.84
C LEU A 277 6.98 32.13 27.51
N ASN A 278 7.57 30.96 27.76
CA ASN A 278 6.84 29.74 28.08
C ASN A 278 7.47 28.96 29.25
N SER A 279 7.87 29.67 30.33
CA SER A 279 8.54 29.08 31.50
C SER A 279 7.78 27.87 32.08
N SER A 280 6.45 27.90 32.05
CA SER A 280 5.56 26.85 32.58
C SER A 280 5.54 25.55 31.76
N HIS A 281 6.06 25.56 30.53
CA HIS A 281 6.16 24.35 29.72
C HIS A 281 7.22 23.38 30.25
N TYR A 282 8.27 23.92 30.86
CA TYR A 282 9.32 23.16 31.51
C TYR A 282 8.84 22.67 32.88
N SER A 283 9.36 21.52 33.31
CA SER A 283 9.13 21.01 34.67
C SER A 283 9.92 21.84 35.69
N MET A 284 10.32 21.26 36.83
CA MET A 284 11.25 21.92 37.75
C MET A 284 12.59 22.27 37.09
N LEU A 285 12.89 21.70 35.91
CA LEU A 285 14.06 22.05 35.11
C LEU A 285 14.06 23.48 34.56
N ARG A 286 12.99 24.27 34.72
CA ARG A 286 13.06 25.71 34.44
C ARG A 286 14.05 26.45 35.34
N TYR A 287 14.30 25.96 36.56
CA TYR A 287 15.13 26.64 37.55
C TYR A 287 16.63 26.40 37.37
N ILE A 288 17.04 25.41 36.57
CA ILE A 288 18.46 25.12 36.31
C ILE A 288 19.06 26.01 35.21
N GLY A 289 18.24 26.84 34.56
CA GLY A 289 18.67 27.79 33.52
C GLY A 289 18.85 27.19 32.13
N ALA A 290 18.88 28.07 31.12
CA ALA A 290 18.95 27.71 29.70
C ALA A 290 20.24 26.97 29.31
N GLU A 291 21.36 27.29 29.94
CA GLU A 291 22.66 26.66 29.64
C GLU A 291 22.66 25.16 29.98
N ARG A 292 22.20 24.81 31.18
CA ARG A 292 22.12 23.41 31.61
C ARG A 292 21.06 22.64 30.82
N LEU A 293 19.92 23.26 30.51
CA LEU A 293 18.91 22.69 29.61
C LEU A 293 19.48 22.39 28.23
N THR A 294 20.30 23.31 27.70
CA THR A 294 20.96 23.13 26.41
C THR A 294 21.92 21.96 26.45
N LYS A 295 22.77 21.84 27.49
CA LYS A 295 23.65 20.66 27.67
C LYS A 295 22.86 19.36 27.76
N LEU A 296 21.76 19.33 28.52
CA LEU A 296 20.85 18.17 28.61
C LEU A 296 20.22 17.80 27.26
N GLN A 297 19.97 18.80 26.42
CA GLN A 297 19.50 18.61 25.06
C GLN A 297 20.63 18.08 24.16
N THR A 298 21.81 18.69 24.16
CA THR A 298 22.86 18.45 23.16
C THR A 298 23.73 17.24 23.44
N ASP A 299 23.96 16.90 24.71
CA ASP A 299 25.07 16.00 25.08
C ASP A 299 24.58 14.60 25.50
N TYR A 300 23.28 14.44 25.74
CA TYR A 300 22.72 13.22 26.34
C TYR A 300 21.66 12.53 25.46
N ALA A 301 21.62 11.19 25.56
CA ALA A 301 20.67 10.32 24.88
C ALA A 301 20.62 10.60 23.36
N ALA A 302 19.42 10.71 22.78
CA ALA A 302 19.24 10.99 21.35
C ALA A 302 19.47 12.47 20.98
N ARG A 303 20.11 13.26 21.83
CA ARG A 303 20.36 14.71 21.64
C ARG A 303 19.09 15.57 21.43
N VAL A 304 17.99 15.12 22.04
CA VAL A 304 16.67 15.76 21.98
C VAL A 304 16.16 16.10 23.37
N TYR A 305 15.65 17.31 23.59
CA TYR A 305 14.93 17.68 24.82
C TYR A 305 13.43 17.73 24.57
N CYS A 306 12.62 17.10 25.43
CA CYS A 306 11.17 16.99 25.24
C CYS A 306 10.39 17.70 26.35
N ASN A 307 9.52 18.64 25.99
CA ASN A 307 8.45 19.10 26.88
C ASN A 307 7.15 18.39 26.51
N THR A 308 6.44 17.87 27.51
CA THR A 308 5.26 17.01 27.30
C THR A 308 4.07 17.48 28.14
N MET A 309 2.86 17.10 27.72
CA MET A 309 1.60 17.43 28.40
C MET A 309 1.43 18.94 28.58
N VAL A 310 1.89 19.73 27.62
CA VAL A 310 1.73 21.18 27.59
C VAL A 310 0.33 21.49 27.07
N ARG A 311 -0.38 22.43 27.70
CA ARG A 311 -1.72 22.85 27.26
C ARG A 311 -1.64 24.17 26.51
N VAL A 312 -2.19 24.19 25.31
CA VAL A 312 -2.27 25.38 24.45
C VAL A 312 -3.72 25.51 23.98
N GLY A 313 -4.48 26.37 24.65
CA GLY A 313 -5.94 26.38 24.50
C GLY A 313 -6.54 25.02 24.86
N GLU A 314 -7.32 24.45 23.94
CA GLU A 314 -7.94 23.13 24.11
C GLU A 314 -6.99 21.96 23.79
N PHE A 315 -5.83 22.23 23.18
CA PHE A 315 -4.93 21.20 22.69
C PHE A 315 -3.91 20.79 23.75
N SER A 316 -3.63 19.48 23.81
CA SER A 316 -2.49 18.95 24.55
C SER A 316 -1.36 18.67 23.57
N ILE A 317 -0.19 19.24 23.82
CA ILE A 317 0.97 19.10 22.93
C ILE A 317 2.17 18.51 23.67
N LYS A 318 3.02 17.88 22.88
CA LYS A 318 4.39 17.54 23.23
C LYS A 318 5.29 18.10 22.14
N TYR A 319 6.39 18.72 22.50
CA TYR A 319 7.35 19.22 21.54
C TYR A 319 8.77 18.85 21.95
N SER A 320 9.54 18.46 20.94
CA SER A 320 10.93 18.02 21.03
C SER A 320 11.82 19.07 20.40
N VAL A 321 12.93 19.41 21.03
CA VAL A 321 13.92 20.37 20.53
C VAL A 321 15.21 19.64 20.19
N ILE A 322 15.74 19.88 18.99
CA ILE A 322 16.99 19.29 18.50
C ILE A 322 17.82 20.35 17.77
N ARG A 323 19.15 20.28 17.91
CA ARG A 323 20.07 21.15 17.17
C ARG A 323 20.12 20.75 15.70
N THR A 324 20.11 21.71 14.77
CA THR A 324 20.15 21.46 13.32
C THR A 324 21.27 20.49 12.92
N SER A 325 22.51 20.76 13.34
CA SER A 325 23.65 19.88 13.01
C SER A 325 23.52 18.46 13.58
N HIS A 326 22.88 18.30 14.75
CA HIS A 326 22.62 16.98 15.32
C HIS A 326 21.55 16.23 14.54
N LEU A 327 20.51 16.93 14.08
CA LEU A 327 19.50 16.33 13.21
C LEU A 327 20.12 15.89 11.87
N ILE A 328 20.94 16.73 11.24
CA ILE A 328 21.65 16.39 9.99
C ILE A 328 22.47 15.11 10.17
N SER A 329 23.27 15.02 11.24
CA SER A 329 24.03 13.80 11.54
C SER A 329 23.15 12.58 11.80
N ASP A 330 21.98 12.74 12.42
CA ASP A 330 21.04 11.64 12.66
C ASP A 330 20.33 11.20 11.37
N LEU A 331 20.08 12.13 10.44
CA LEU A 331 19.45 11.89 9.13
C LEU A 331 20.39 11.17 8.16
N ILE A 332 21.66 11.56 8.13
CA ILE A 332 22.67 10.99 7.22
C ILE A 332 23.25 9.71 7.80
N ASP A 333 23.77 9.75 9.04
CA ASP A 333 24.56 8.65 9.59
C ASP A 333 23.75 7.69 10.46
N TRP A 334 22.49 8.02 10.82
CA TRP A 334 21.68 7.28 11.78
C TRP A 334 22.34 7.12 13.16
N LYS A 335 23.01 8.17 13.66
CA LYS A 335 23.67 8.17 14.98
C LYS A 335 22.79 7.65 16.13
N SER A 336 21.49 7.94 16.09
CA SER A 336 20.52 7.46 17.08
C SER A 336 19.29 6.79 16.46
N LEU A 337 19.00 7.09 15.18
CA LEU A 337 17.78 6.69 14.48
C LEU A 337 16.49 7.17 15.17
N TYR A 338 16.58 8.17 16.07
CA TYR A 338 15.47 8.57 16.92
C TYR A 338 14.53 9.55 16.21
N ILE A 339 15.07 10.66 15.68
CA ILE A 339 14.28 11.61 14.89
C ILE A 339 14.29 11.21 13.42
N SER A 340 15.43 10.77 12.89
CA SER A 340 15.52 10.31 11.50
C SER A 340 14.59 9.12 11.23
N GLY A 341 14.53 8.16 12.16
CA GLY A 341 13.58 7.06 12.09
C GLY A 341 12.13 7.53 12.14
N ARG A 342 11.81 8.60 12.86
CA ARG A 342 10.46 9.21 12.82
C ARG A 342 10.17 9.78 11.43
N MET A 343 11.16 10.36 10.76
CA MET A 343 11.07 11.00 9.45
C MET A 343 11.06 10.01 8.27
N HIS A 344 11.29 8.71 8.49
CA HIS A 344 10.97 7.63 7.51
C HIS A 344 9.48 7.43 7.25
N LYS A 345 8.64 8.19 7.94
CA LYS A 345 7.20 8.05 7.95
C LYS A 345 6.58 9.43 7.76
N PRO A 346 5.35 9.53 7.24
CA PRO A 346 4.71 10.81 6.96
C PRO A 346 4.71 11.76 8.16
N VAL A 347 5.19 12.98 7.95
CA VAL A 347 5.17 14.11 8.89
C VAL A 347 4.50 15.32 8.25
N ARG A 348 3.97 16.22 9.06
CA ARG A 348 3.43 17.50 8.60
C ARG A 348 4.48 18.59 8.82
N VAL A 349 5.17 18.98 7.76
CA VAL A 349 6.10 20.12 7.80
C VAL A 349 5.31 21.41 7.97
N LEU A 350 5.69 22.22 8.96
CA LEU A 350 5.11 23.53 9.27
C LEU A 350 6.08 24.65 8.89
N ILE A 351 7.36 24.44 9.18
CA ILE A 351 8.46 25.29 8.71
C ILE A 351 9.39 24.37 7.92
N PRO A 352 9.54 24.57 6.60
CA PRO A 352 10.44 23.75 5.78
C PRO A 352 11.91 23.97 6.19
N PRO A 353 12.80 23.04 5.84
CA PRO A 353 14.24 23.23 6.01
C PRO A 353 14.70 24.59 5.46
N THR A 354 15.38 25.39 6.28
CA THR A 354 15.88 26.70 5.87
C THR A 354 17.22 26.65 5.13
N SER A 355 17.96 25.53 5.24
CA SER A 355 19.24 25.32 4.57
C SER A 355 19.19 24.15 3.60
N ARG A 356 19.97 24.25 2.52
CA ARG A 356 20.14 23.19 1.52
C ARG A 356 20.69 21.90 2.13
N GLU A 357 21.66 22.02 3.04
CA GLU A 357 22.26 20.89 3.75
C GLU A 357 21.19 20.08 4.52
N LEU A 358 20.28 20.76 5.24
CA LEU A 358 19.21 20.10 5.97
C LEU A 358 18.18 19.46 5.04
N GLU A 359 17.87 20.11 3.91
CA GLU A 359 16.96 19.57 2.90
C GLU A 359 17.54 18.29 2.25
N GLU A 360 18.82 18.32 1.87
CA GLU A 360 19.53 17.17 1.30
C GLU A 360 19.64 16.03 2.31
N ALA A 361 19.94 16.32 3.58
CA ALA A 361 19.93 15.32 4.65
C ALA A 361 18.55 14.65 4.81
N CYS A 362 17.46 15.41 4.70
CA CYS A 362 16.10 14.84 4.73
C CYS A 362 15.86 13.87 3.56
N LYS A 363 16.30 14.23 2.34
CA LYS A 363 16.18 13.37 1.16
C LYS A 363 17.04 12.11 1.31
N MET A 364 18.29 12.27 1.76
CA MET A 364 19.22 11.17 2.00
C MET A 364 18.68 10.18 3.02
N ASN A 365 18.06 10.66 4.11
CA ASN A 365 17.46 9.79 5.12
C ASN A 365 16.37 8.87 4.53
N LEU A 366 15.56 9.36 3.59
CA LEU A 366 14.55 8.53 2.93
C LEU A 366 15.19 7.52 1.96
N LYS A 367 16.23 7.92 1.21
CA LYS A 367 17.02 7.02 0.35
C LYS A 367 17.64 5.89 1.17
N ASN A 368 18.34 6.21 2.26
CA ASN A 368 18.96 5.25 3.17
C ASN A 368 17.95 4.28 3.79
N ALA A 369 16.75 4.75 4.13
CA ALA A 369 15.69 3.88 4.62
C ALA A 369 15.22 2.88 3.55
N CYS A 370 15.19 3.32 2.28
CA CYS A 370 14.86 2.46 1.16
C CYS A 370 15.97 1.43 0.89
N HIS A 371 17.25 1.83 0.86
CA HIS A 371 18.38 0.90 0.70
C HIS A 371 18.37 -0.19 1.77
N MET A 372 18.23 0.22 3.04
CA MET A 372 18.14 -0.71 4.16
C MET A 372 16.93 -1.65 4.06
N ALA A 373 15.78 -1.14 3.62
CA ALA A 373 14.59 -1.97 3.44
C ALA A 373 14.75 -2.97 2.29
N LEU A 374 15.39 -2.59 1.18
CA LEU A 374 15.68 -3.48 0.06
C LEU A 374 16.63 -4.61 0.49
N LEU A 375 17.62 -4.34 1.34
CA LEU A 375 18.49 -5.39 1.89
C LEU A 375 17.77 -6.36 2.86
N ILE A 376 16.67 -5.93 3.48
CA ILE A 376 15.92 -6.76 4.45
C ILE A 376 14.80 -7.55 3.78
N LEU A 377 14.20 -7.00 2.73
CA LEU A 377 13.06 -7.59 2.05
C LEU A 377 13.47 -8.84 1.25
N PRO A 378 12.53 -9.79 1.06
CA PRO A 378 12.74 -10.88 0.11
C PRO A 378 12.77 -10.35 -1.34
N GLU A 379 13.27 -11.15 -2.27
CA GLU A 379 13.41 -10.76 -3.68
C GLU A 379 12.14 -10.20 -4.29
N LYS A 380 10.99 -10.75 -3.90
CA LYS A 380 9.67 -10.34 -4.34
C LYS A 380 8.85 -9.78 -3.19
N PHE A 381 8.43 -8.53 -3.31
CA PHE A 381 7.65 -7.83 -2.28
C PHE A 381 6.65 -6.83 -2.88
N ASN A 382 5.69 -6.35 -2.11
CA ASN A 382 4.75 -5.28 -2.51
C ASN A 382 4.98 -3.97 -1.73
N GLU A 383 4.25 -2.92 -2.09
CA GLU A 383 4.37 -1.60 -1.44
C GLU A 383 4.08 -1.65 0.07
N GLU A 384 3.07 -2.41 0.50
CA GLU A 384 2.73 -2.51 1.92
C GLU A 384 3.87 -3.16 2.72
N GLN A 385 4.49 -4.21 2.16
CA GLN A 385 5.67 -4.85 2.75
C GLN A 385 6.85 -3.89 2.80
N LEU A 386 7.13 -3.14 1.72
CA LEU A 386 8.18 -2.13 1.69
C LEU A 386 7.99 -1.07 2.78
N TYR A 387 6.81 -0.44 2.83
CA TYR A 387 6.53 0.62 3.81
C TYR A 387 6.48 0.08 5.24
N THR A 388 6.05 -1.18 5.43
CA THR A 388 6.10 -1.87 6.73
C THR A 388 7.54 -2.11 7.17
N THR A 389 8.41 -2.57 6.28
CA THR A 389 9.84 -2.76 6.58
C THR A 389 10.50 -1.43 6.93
N ILE A 390 10.32 -0.40 6.10
CA ILE A 390 10.83 0.97 6.34
C ILE A 390 10.35 1.50 7.70
N ALA A 391 9.04 1.42 7.97
CA ALA A 391 8.49 1.92 9.22
C ALA A 391 9.05 1.14 10.44
N SER A 392 9.26 -0.17 10.28
CA SER A 392 9.78 -1.08 11.32
C SER A 392 11.22 -0.79 11.71
N LEU A 393 12.05 -0.20 10.83
CA LEU A 393 13.46 0.13 11.13
C LEU A 393 13.58 0.94 12.43
N SER A 394 12.69 1.90 12.65
CA SER A 394 12.67 2.75 13.87
C SER A 394 11.96 2.14 15.10
N TYR A 395 11.39 0.94 14.95
CA TYR A 395 10.65 0.23 16.01
C TYR A 395 11.34 -1.08 16.42
N SER A 396 12.12 -1.71 15.54
CA SER A 396 12.94 -2.86 15.89
C SER A 396 13.95 -2.43 16.95
N GLY A 397 13.91 -3.09 18.12
CA GLY A 397 14.73 -2.70 19.28
C GLY A 397 14.14 -1.59 20.16
N ASP A 398 13.04 -0.94 19.79
CA ASP A 398 12.43 0.12 20.62
C ASP A 398 11.80 -0.50 21.89
N ILE A 399 12.40 -0.20 23.06
CA ILE A 399 11.92 -0.70 24.35
C ILE A 399 10.44 -0.36 24.63
N ARG A 400 9.92 0.72 24.04
CA ARG A 400 8.53 1.15 24.22
C ARG A 400 7.56 0.17 23.57
N MET A 401 7.98 -0.51 22.50
CA MET A 401 7.20 -1.57 21.84
C MET A 401 7.00 -2.81 22.71
N LYS A 402 7.93 -3.07 23.64
CA LYS A 402 7.84 -4.20 24.57
C LYS A 402 6.99 -3.89 25.81
N ILE A 403 6.98 -2.62 26.24
CA ILE A 403 6.48 -2.24 27.57
C ILE A 403 5.16 -1.46 27.52
N ALA A 404 4.91 -0.64 26.49
CA ALA A 404 3.82 0.35 26.54
C ALA A 404 3.08 0.63 25.23
N GLU A 405 3.56 0.15 24.08
CA GLU A 405 2.95 0.44 22.78
C GLU A 405 2.15 -0.74 22.24
N ASP A 406 1.24 -0.44 21.31
CA ASP A 406 0.49 -1.45 20.57
C ASP A 406 1.42 -2.29 19.68
N ARG A 407 1.32 -3.62 19.75
CA ARG A 407 2.12 -4.55 18.94
C ARG A 407 1.85 -4.40 17.44
N ASN A 408 0.62 -4.04 17.05
CA ASN A 408 0.25 -3.83 15.65
C ASN A 408 0.46 -2.37 15.19
N LYS A 409 1.17 -1.55 15.99
CA LYS A 409 1.33 -0.12 15.73
C LYS A 409 1.92 0.18 14.35
N VAL A 410 2.91 -0.60 13.90
CA VAL A 410 3.57 -0.38 12.62
C VAL A 410 2.60 -0.61 11.46
N ALA A 411 1.96 -1.78 11.42
CA ALA A 411 0.95 -2.11 10.41
C ALA A 411 -0.18 -1.06 10.39
N ASN A 412 -0.67 -0.66 11.57
CA ASN A 412 -1.69 0.36 11.70
C ASN A 412 -1.25 1.72 11.12
N ILE A 413 0.01 2.11 11.30
CA ILE A 413 0.55 3.35 10.72
C ILE A 413 0.61 3.25 9.20
N VAL A 414 1.11 2.14 8.66
CA VAL A 414 1.30 1.97 7.21
C VAL A 414 -0.03 1.89 6.48
N GLN A 415 -0.92 0.98 6.89
CA GLN A 415 -2.21 0.77 6.24
C GLN A 415 -3.08 2.04 6.22
N GLN A 416 -2.98 2.87 7.25
CA GLN A 416 -3.73 4.13 7.32
C GLN A 416 -3.13 5.24 6.45
N ASN A 417 -1.85 5.14 6.07
CA ASN A 417 -1.10 6.20 5.41
C ASN A 417 -0.44 5.77 4.09
N MET A 418 -0.90 4.68 3.48
CA MET A 418 -0.33 4.12 2.24
C MET A 418 -0.07 5.17 1.17
N ARG A 419 -1.02 6.08 0.94
CA ARG A 419 -0.90 7.15 -0.07
C ARG A 419 0.23 8.14 0.25
N GLN A 420 0.41 8.49 1.52
CA GLN A 420 1.47 9.41 1.94
C GLN A 420 2.84 8.73 1.88
N PHE A 421 2.93 7.44 2.21
CA PHE A 421 4.16 6.67 1.99
C PHE A 421 4.50 6.59 0.50
N ALA A 422 3.52 6.27 -0.36
CA ALA A 422 3.72 6.26 -1.80
C ALA A 422 4.27 7.60 -2.31
N HIS A 423 3.66 8.71 -1.92
CA HIS A 423 4.14 10.04 -2.30
C HIS A 423 5.58 10.34 -1.83
N MET A 424 5.99 9.85 -0.65
CA MET A 424 7.34 10.06 -0.13
C MET A 424 8.39 9.21 -0.85
N TYR A 425 8.04 7.98 -1.23
CA TYR A 425 9.01 6.97 -1.68
C TYR A 425 8.97 6.70 -3.19
N GLU A 426 7.89 7.04 -3.89
CA GLU A 426 7.79 6.86 -5.35
C GLU A 426 8.91 7.56 -6.13
N PRO A 427 9.28 8.83 -5.84
CA PRO A 427 10.42 9.47 -6.53
C PRO A 427 11.74 8.75 -6.29
N ILE A 428 11.92 8.16 -5.11
CA ILE A 428 13.13 7.43 -4.73
C ILE A 428 13.16 6.08 -5.44
N LEU A 429 12.04 5.36 -5.46
CA LEU A 429 11.93 4.08 -6.15
C LEU A 429 12.18 4.23 -7.66
N ASN A 430 11.64 5.28 -8.28
CA ASN A 430 11.88 5.54 -9.71
C ASN A 430 13.38 5.74 -10.01
N HIS A 431 14.10 6.47 -9.16
CA HIS A 431 15.55 6.65 -9.28
C HIS A 431 16.33 5.35 -9.01
N LEU A 432 15.93 4.59 -8.00
CA LEU A 432 16.60 3.32 -7.65
C LEU A 432 16.40 2.24 -8.71
N CYS A 433 15.29 2.25 -9.45
CA CYS A 433 15.09 1.36 -10.60
C CYS A 433 16.13 1.60 -11.71
N GLU A 434 16.77 2.77 -11.76
CA GLU A 434 17.84 3.08 -12.72
C GLU A 434 19.21 2.62 -12.21
N GLU A 435 19.43 2.61 -10.89
CA GLU A 435 20.71 2.28 -10.25
C GLU A 435 20.84 0.80 -9.86
N ILE A 436 19.72 0.14 -9.60
CA ILE A 436 19.65 -1.23 -9.06
C ILE A 436 18.63 -2.00 -9.91
N PRO A 437 18.84 -3.30 -10.22
CA PRO A 437 17.88 -4.12 -10.95
C PRO A 437 16.62 -4.40 -10.12
N LEU A 438 15.78 -3.37 -9.97
CA LEU A 438 14.49 -3.36 -9.33
C LEU A 438 13.42 -3.22 -10.43
N THR A 439 12.66 -4.29 -10.64
CA THR A 439 11.59 -4.33 -11.65
C THR A 439 10.24 -4.30 -10.98
N ARG A 440 9.26 -3.59 -11.57
CA ARG A 440 7.88 -3.54 -11.07
C ARG A 440 6.96 -4.36 -11.98
N SER A 441 6.40 -5.44 -11.44
CA SER A 441 5.43 -6.30 -12.13
C SER A 441 4.08 -6.27 -11.41
N GLY A 442 3.18 -5.42 -11.92
CA GLY A 442 1.86 -5.20 -11.32
C GLY A 442 1.96 -4.55 -9.93
N GLN A 443 1.50 -5.26 -8.90
CA GLN A 443 1.54 -4.79 -7.50
C GLN A 443 2.82 -5.18 -6.76
N TYR A 444 3.71 -5.92 -7.43
CA TYR A 444 4.93 -6.44 -6.83
C TYR A 444 6.16 -5.79 -7.46
N PHE A 445 7.18 -5.64 -6.64
CA PHE A 445 8.55 -5.38 -7.03
C PHE A 445 9.32 -6.68 -6.97
N ASN A 446 10.24 -6.86 -7.92
CA ASN A 446 11.27 -7.89 -7.85
C ASN A 446 12.62 -7.16 -7.92
N HIS A 447 13.44 -7.28 -6.89
CA HIS A 447 14.86 -6.94 -7.02
C HIS A 447 15.68 -8.21 -7.22
N LEU A 448 16.89 -8.06 -7.76
CA LEU A 448 17.86 -9.14 -7.82
C LEU A 448 18.91 -8.93 -6.73
N LEU A 449 19.02 -9.87 -5.78
CA LEU A 449 19.97 -9.81 -4.67
C LEU A 449 21.23 -10.64 -4.98
N THR A 450 21.96 -10.27 -6.05
CA THR A 450 23.31 -10.83 -6.26
C THR A 450 24.28 -10.28 -5.21
N THR A 451 25.40 -10.97 -5.00
CA THR A 451 26.49 -10.49 -4.13
C THR A 451 26.90 -9.06 -4.47
N ASP A 452 27.04 -8.73 -5.76
CA ASP A 452 27.45 -7.39 -6.21
C ASP A 452 26.40 -6.32 -5.87
N ASN A 453 25.11 -6.63 -6.03
CA ASN A 453 24.04 -5.69 -5.70
C ASN A 453 23.90 -5.50 -4.18
N ILE A 454 24.08 -6.58 -3.42
CA ILE A 454 24.11 -6.52 -1.95
C ILE A 454 25.29 -5.67 -1.51
N LEU A 455 26.49 -5.91 -2.06
CA LEU A 455 27.71 -5.15 -1.79
C LEU A 455 27.49 -3.65 -2.04
N HIS A 456 27.00 -3.30 -3.23
CA HIS A 456 26.69 -1.91 -3.58
C HIS A 456 25.71 -1.26 -2.61
N LEU A 457 24.62 -1.96 -2.25
CA LEU A 457 23.63 -1.47 -1.29
C LEU A 457 24.21 -1.31 0.13
N LEU A 458 25.13 -2.18 0.54
CA LEU A 458 25.81 -2.10 1.83
C LEU A 458 26.69 -0.86 1.92
N GLU A 459 27.43 -0.51 0.86
CA GLU A 459 28.26 0.69 0.78
C GLU A 459 27.46 1.98 0.92
N LEU A 460 26.19 1.95 0.51
CA LEU A 460 25.26 3.07 0.59
C LEU A 460 24.55 3.17 1.96
N LEU A 461 24.84 2.28 2.91
CA LEU A 461 24.23 2.33 4.23
C LEU A 461 24.82 3.42 5.12
N PRO A 462 24.01 3.96 6.05
CA PRO A 462 24.49 4.94 7.03
C PRO A 462 25.67 4.43 7.85
N SER A 463 26.63 5.32 8.13
CA SER A 463 27.88 4.97 8.79
C SER A 463 27.70 4.30 10.15
N GLN A 464 26.64 4.65 10.91
CA GLN A 464 26.38 4.04 12.21
C GLN A 464 25.94 2.58 12.09
N VAL A 465 25.24 2.22 11.00
CA VAL A 465 24.85 0.83 10.74
C VAL A 465 26.09 -0.01 10.47
N LEU A 466 26.97 0.46 9.59
CA LEU A 466 28.25 -0.17 9.27
C LEU A 466 29.13 -0.33 10.53
N PHE A 467 29.20 0.69 11.37
CA PHE A 467 29.91 0.62 12.65
C PHE A 467 29.35 -0.45 13.60
N GLU A 468 28.02 -0.59 13.74
CA GLU A 468 27.45 -1.63 14.61
C GLU A 468 27.66 -3.05 14.04
N ILE A 469 27.70 -3.19 12.72
CA ILE A 469 28.08 -4.44 12.03
C ILE A 469 29.54 -4.78 12.32
N GLU A 470 30.45 -3.83 12.12
CA GLU A 470 31.88 -4.00 12.41
C GLU A 470 32.09 -4.46 13.86
N ASN A 471 31.46 -3.78 14.83
CA ASN A 471 31.53 -4.16 16.23
C ASN A 471 30.95 -5.55 16.53
N TYR A 472 29.91 -5.97 15.78
CA TYR A 472 29.35 -7.30 15.91
C TYR A 472 30.32 -8.36 15.36
N MET A 473 30.89 -8.12 14.18
CA MET A 473 31.81 -9.03 13.51
C MET A 473 33.14 -9.18 14.28
N GLN A 474 33.72 -8.08 14.78
CA GLN A 474 34.94 -8.11 15.61
C GLN A 474 34.76 -8.90 16.91
N LYS A 475 33.55 -8.93 17.49
CA LYS A 475 33.26 -9.75 18.67
C LYS A 475 33.18 -11.24 18.34
N CYS A 476 32.70 -11.58 17.15
CA CYS A 476 32.58 -12.96 16.69
C CYS A 476 33.91 -13.50 16.16
N ASN A 477 34.70 -12.66 15.49
CA ASN A 477 36.02 -12.99 14.95
C ASN A 477 37.00 -11.82 15.19
N PRO A 478 37.92 -11.93 16.18
CA PRO A 478 38.81 -10.83 16.58
C PRO A 478 39.94 -10.46 15.59
N GLN A 479 39.97 -11.05 14.40
CA GLN A 479 40.96 -10.66 13.38
C GLN A 479 40.70 -9.21 12.95
N GLN A 480 41.78 -8.44 12.76
CA GLN A 480 41.69 -7.09 12.20
C GLN A 480 41.32 -7.19 10.71
N CYS A 481 40.02 -7.27 10.43
CA CYS A 481 39.48 -7.04 9.09
C CYS A 481 39.17 -5.55 8.95
N ASP A 482 39.54 -4.96 7.83
CA ASP A 482 39.12 -3.61 7.49
C ASP A 482 37.62 -3.57 7.12
N LEU A 483 37.05 -2.37 7.03
CA LEU A 483 35.62 -2.21 6.76
C LEU A 483 35.21 -2.79 5.40
N GLU A 484 36.07 -2.67 4.38
CA GLU A 484 35.82 -3.19 3.04
C GLU A 484 35.74 -4.72 3.05
N GLU A 485 36.65 -5.39 3.75
CA GLU A 485 36.64 -6.84 3.92
C GLU A 485 35.40 -7.31 4.71
N ILE A 486 34.98 -6.56 5.73
CA ILE A 486 33.75 -6.86 6.50
C ILE A 486 32.52 -6.73 5.61
N ILE A 487 32.42 -5.66 4.82
CA ILE A 487 31.29 -5.43 3.91
C ILE A 487 31.26 -6.52 2.83
N PHE A 488 32.42 -6.85 2.23
CA PHE A 488 32.54 -7.91 1.24
C PHE A 488 32.16 -9.29 1.82
N SER A 489 32.65 -9.59 3.03
CA SER A 489 32.29 -10.82 3.75
C SER A 489 30.79 -10.89 4.03
N LEU A 490 30.19 -9.77 4.44
CA LEU A 490 28.75 -9.67 4.71
C LEU A 490 27.92 -9.86 3.43
N ALA A 491 28.35 -9.30 2.29
CA ALA A 491 27.66 -9.46 1.02
C ALA A 491 27.58 -10.92 0.55
N ASN A 492 28.54 -11.75 0.97
CA ASN A 492 28.60 -13.19 0.66
C ASN A 492 27.91 -14.08 1.71
N ASP A 493 27.38 -13.52 2.80
CA ASP A 493 26.74 -14.27 3.87
C ASP A 493 25.24 -14.46 3.61
N ILE A 494 24.76 -15.70 3.59
CA ILE A 494 23.33 -16.03 3.43
C ILE A 494 22.44 -15.36 4.50
N ASN A 495 22.99 -15.06 5.68
CA ASN A 495 22.28 -14.45 6.81
C ASN A 495 22.54 -12.94 6.95
N TYR A 496 23.06 -12.26 5.93
CA TYR A 496 23.39 -10.83 6.00
C TYR A 496 22.23 -9.98 6.52
N ALA A 497 21.00 -10.24 6.06
CA ALA A 497 19.80 -9.49 6.45
C ALA A 497 19.50 -9.58 7.96
N GLU A 498 19.76 -10.72 8.61
CA GLU A 498 19.60 -10.88 10.07
C GLU A 498 20.63 -10.03 10.84
N LYS A 499 21.88 -10.02 10.38
CA LYS A 499 22.95 -9.20 10.96
C LYS A 499 22.66 -7.70 10.80
N LEU A 500 22.15 -7.30 9.64
CA LEU A 500 21.70 -5.94 9.36
C LEU A 500 20.56 -5.50 10.28
N LYS A 501 19.53 -6.35 10.46
CA LYS A 501 18.45 -6.08 11.43
C LYS A 501 19.00 -5.91 12.84
N TYR A 502 19.90 -6.79 13.27
CA TYR A 502 20.53 -6.70 14.59
C TYR A 502 21.26 -5.35 14.78
N ALA A 503 22.03 -4.91 13.78
CA ALA A 503 22.74 -3.63 13.84
C ALA A 503 21.76 -2.44 14.04
N VAL A 504 20.66 -2.39 13.27
CA VAL A 504 19.63 -1.36 13.43
C VAL A 504 18.94 -1.45 14.79
N GLU A 505 18.60 -2.66 15.25
CA GLU A 505 18.00 -2.89 16.56
C GLU A 505 18.88 -2.37 17.70
N ARG A 506 20.20 -2.51 17.59
CA ARG A 506 21.16 -2.01 18.58
C ARG A 506 21.14 -0.49 18.68
N ILE A 507 21.13 0.20 17.53
CA ILE A 507 21.05 1.67 17.46
C ILE A 507 19.77 2.15 18.14
N VAL A 508 18.63 1.58 17.73
CA VAL A 508 17.30 1.98 18.24
C VAL A 508 17.13 1.64 19.71
N PHE A 509 17.60 0.47 20.16
CA PHE A 509 17.53 0.08 21.56
C PHE A 509 18.29 1.06 22.44
N LYS A 510 19.54 1.38 22.08
CA LYS A 510 20.40 2.31 22.82
C LYS A 510 19.74 3.69 22.92
N SER A 511 19.29 4.25 21.80
CA SER A 511 18.69 5.58 21.77
C SER A 511 17.33 5.63 22.48
N SER A 512 16.45 4.64 22.25
CA SER A 512 15.13 4.60 22.85
C SER A 512 15.18 4.39 24.36
N TYR A 513 16.06 3.52 24.86
CA TYR A 513 16.26 3.30 26.29
C TYR A 513 16.71 4.58 27.00
N GLN A 514 17.81 5.17 26.53
CA GLN A 514 18.37 6.39 27.11
C GLN A 514 17.38 7.55 27.04
N GLN A 515 16.69 7.73 25.91
CA GLN A 515 15.74 8.82 25.74
C GLN A 515 14.47 8.62 26.58
N THR A 516 14.01 7.38 26.76
CA THR A 516 12.86 7.09 27.63
C THR A 516 13.20 7.41 29.09
N MET A 517 14.39 7.02 29.56
CA MET A 517 14.87 7.40 30.89
C MET A 517 15.01 8.90 31.05
N LYS A 518 15.63 9.58 30.06
CA LYS A 518 15.75 11.05 30.07
C LYS A 518 14.39 11.73 30.12
N ASN A 519 13.44 11.29 29.29
CA ASN A 519 12.09 11.85 29.28
C ASN A 519 11.34 11.61 30.59
N PHE A 520 11.53 10.44 31.21
CA PHE A 520 10.92 10.12 32.51
C PHE A 520 11.39 11.10 33.60
N LEU A 521 12.70 11.36 33.67
CA LEU A 521 13.31 12.27 34.63
C LEU A 521 12.95 13.74 34.35
N THR A 522 13.01 14.15 33.08
CA THR A 522 12.83 15.56 32.68
C THR A 522 11.36 16.02 32.71
N ALA A 523 10.39 15.14 32.43
CA ALA A 523 8.97 15.48 32.47
C ALA A 523 8.40 15.58 33.90
N GLY A 524 9.08 15.02 34.89
CA GLY A 524 8.64 14.92 36.28
C GLY A 524 7.77 13.69 36.56
N PHE A 525 7.96 13.08 37.73
CA PHE A 525 7.39 11.77 38.11
C PHE A 525 5.87 11.64 37.85
N LEU A 526 5.08 12.61 38.29
CA LEU A 526 3.61 12.58 38.16
C LEU A 526 3.14 12.62 36.68
N LYS A 527 3.78 13.43 35.82
CA LYS A 527 3.43 13.52 34.40
C LYS A 527 3.83 12.25 33.64
N SER A 528 5.01 11.72 33.96
CA SER A 528 5.55 10.49 33.38
C SER A 528 4.66 9.27 33.69
N SER A 529 4.25 9.10 34.94
CA SER A 529 3.36 8.00 35.35
C SER A 529 1.98 8.08 34.70
N ARG A 530 1.40 9.29 34.60
CA ARG A 530 0.11 9.49 33.91
C ARG A 530 0.19 9.18 32.41
N TYR A 531 1.28 9.60 31.75
CA TYR A 531 1.50 9.32 30.33
C TYR A 531 1.70 7.83 30.06
N PHE A 532 2.51 7.16 30.89
CA PHE A 532 2.73 5.72 30.83
C PHE A 532 1.43 4.94 31.04
N GLY A 533 0.63 5.32 32.04
CA GLY A 533 -0.68 4.71 32.30
C GLY A 533 -1.64 4.81 31.11
N LYS A 534 -1.73 5.98 30.45
CA LYS A 534 -2.56 6.13 29.22
C LYS A 534 -2.12 5.20 28.10
N LYS A 535 -0.81 4.97 27.94
CA LYS A 535 -0.26 4.06 26.94
C LYS A 535 -0.55 2.60 27.26
N LEU A 536 -0.37 2.18 28.51
CA LEU A 536 -0.75 0.85 28.97
C LEU A 536 -2.25 0.58 28.79
N GLN A 537 -3.10 1.56 29.12
CA GLN A 537 -4.54 1.44 28.88
C GLN A 537 -4.84 1.21 27.40
N LYS A 538 -4.24 2.00 26.51
CA LYS A 538 -4.41 1.83 25.05
C LYS A 538 -3.92 0.47 24.57
N MET A 539 -2.77 0.02 25.04
CA MET A 539 -2.22 -1.31 24.75
C MET A 539 -3.17 -2.41 25.21
N PHE A 540 -3.69 -2.33 26.44
CA PHE A 540 -4.64 -3.30 27.00
C PHE A 540 -5.98 -3.29 26.25
N THR A 541 -6.52 -2.11 25.91
CA THR A 541 -7.73 -2.00 25.10
C THR A 541 -7.55 -2.61 23.71
N ASN A 542 -6.40 -2.38 23.05
CA ASN A 542 -6.11 -2.97 21.74
C ASN A 542 -5.86 -4.48 21.84
N TYR A 543 -5.22 -4.94 22.91
CA TYR A 543 -5.06 -6.36 23.22
C TYR A 543 -6.43 -7.02 23.44
N MET A 544 -7.31 -6.41 24.23
CA MET A 544 -8.67 -6.91 24.47
C MET A 544 -9.52 -6.93 23.19
N LYS A 545 -9.45 -5.89 22.34
CA LYS A 545 -10.09 -5.90 21.02
C LYS A 545 -9.55 -7.01 20.13
N SER A 546 -8.23 -7.24 20.16
CA SER A 546 -7.59 -8.32 19.42
C SER A 546 -7.99 -9.69 19.99
N ALA A 547 -8.10 -9.82 21.31
CA ALA A 547 -8.52 -11.04 22.01
C ALA A 547 -10.02 -11.32 21.87
N GLU A 548 -10.87 -10.30 21.76
CA GLU A 548 -12.28 -10.43 21.38
C GLU A 548 -12.41 -10.83 19.92
N LEU A 549 -11.63 -10.23 19.01
CA LEU A 549 -11.54 -10.71 17.62
C LEU A 549 -11.07 -12.17 17.55
N ILE A 550 -10.11 -12.57 18.39
CA ILE A 550 -9.61 -13.95 18.47
C ILE A 550 -10.69 -14.86 19.08
N LYS A 551 -11.40 -14.44 20.14
CA LYS A 551 -12.52 -15.19 20.72
C LYS A 551 -13.70 -15.34 19.76
N ASP A 552 -14.01 -14.33 18.95
CA ASP A 552 -15.02 -14.41 17.90
C ASP A 552 -14.55 -15.27 16.73
N LYS A 553 -13.25 -15.22 16.37
CA LYS A 553 -12.64 -16.16 15.42
C LYS A 553 -12.67 -17.59 15.95
N ASP A 554 -12.36 -17.84 17.22
CA ASP A 554 -12.39 -19.16 17.88
C ASP A 554 -13.82 -19.65 18.11
N ARG A 555 -14.78 -18.75 18.33
CA ARG A 555 -16.21 -19.06 18.42
C ARG A 555 -16.78 -19.38 17.04
N CYS A 556 -16.37 -18.66 16.01
CA CYS A 556 -16.69 -18.99 14.62
C CYS A 556 -16.03 -20.30 14.20
N ALA A 557 -14.78 -20.56 14.62
CA ALA A 557 -14.06 -21.81 14.38
C ALA A 557 -14.68 -22.99 15.13
N ARG A 558 -15.16 -22.82 16.37
CA ARG A 558 -15.91 -23.84 17.13
C ARG A 558 -17.30 -24.10 16.53
N LYS A 559 -18.04 -23.06 16.16
CA LYS A 559 -19.31 -23.23 15.41
C LYS A 559 -19.10 -23.86 14.04
N ALA A 560 -17.92 -23.68 13.44
CA ALA A 560 -17.50 -24.33 12.21
C ALA A 560 -17.12 -25.80 12.44
N SER A 561 -16.47 -26.16 13.56
CA SER A 561 -16.14 -27.55 13.90
C SER A 561 -17.39 -28.38 14.21
N ASP A 562 -18.38 -27.79 14.88
CA ASP A 562 -19.62 -28.49 15.29
C ASP A 562 -20.55 -28.86 14.11
N LYS A 563 -20.35 -28.27 12.92
CA LYS A 563 -21.19 -28.51 11.73
C LYS A 563 -20.55 -29.42 10.67
N GLY A 564 -19.45 -30.07 11.02
CA GLY A 564 -18.69 -30.95 10.12
C GLY A 564 -17.76 -30.18 9.18
N PHE A 565 -16.61 -30.81 8.87
CA PHE A 565 -15.44 -30.26 8.18
C PHE A 565 -15.76 -29.36 6.96
N LEU A 566 -16.62 -29.84 6.06
CA LEU A 566 -16.97 -29.14 4.82
C LEU A 566 -17.87 -27.91 5.02
N HIS A 567 -18.74 -27.93 6.03
CA HIS A 567 -19.65 -26.83 6.31
C HIS A 567 -18.95 -25.72 7.11
N GLY A 568 -18.07 -26.12 8.03
CA GLY A 568 -17.23 -25.20 8.80
C GLY A 568 -16.25 -24.40 7.95
N LEU A 569 -15.57 -25.06 7.01
CA LEU A 569 -14.65 -24.41 6.07
C LEU A 569 -15.39 -23.39 5.17
N LYS A 570 -16.59 -23.76 4.71
CA LYS A 570 -17.46 -22.87 3.90
C LYS A 570 -17.90 -21.64 4.70
N LEU A 571 -18.30 -21.82 5.96
CA LEU A 571 -18.75 -20.73 6.83
C LEU A 571 -17.60 -19.74 7.14
N ALA A 572 -16.41 -20.26 7.45
CA ALA A 572 -15.24 -19.44 7.76
C ALA A 572 -14.75 -18.61 6.55
N LEU A 573 -14.78 -19.19 5.35
CA LEU A 573 -14.46 -18.50 4.10
C LEU A 573 -15.50 -17.44 3.72
N THR A 574 -16.79 -17.69 4.01
CA THR A 574 -17.87 -16.70 3.74
C THR A 574 -17.78 -15.48 4.66
N CYS A 575 -17.18 -15.63 5.84
CA CYS A 575 -16.92 -14.55 6.79
C CYS A 575 -15.58 -13.82 6.57
N GLY A 576 -14.84 -14.11 5.49
CA GLY A 576 -13.57 -13.44 5.19
C GLY A 576 -12.43 -13.77 6.16
N ILE A 577 -12.48 -14.92 6.84
CA ILE A 577 -11.42 -15.39 7.73
C ILE A 577 -10.35 -16.08 6.87
N GLU A 578 -9.14 -15.49 6.78
CA GLU A 578 -7.96 -16.22 6.29
C GLU A 578 -7.64 -17.35 7.29
N ILE A 579 -7.95 -18.60 6.91
CA ILE A 579 -7.50 -19.77 7.65
C ILE A 579 -6.11 -20.13 7.13
N GLY A 580 -5.06 -19.67 7.82
CA GLY A 580 -3.75 -20.30 7.69
C GLY A 580 -3.89 -21.73 8.20
N PHE A 581 -3.48 -22.74 7.41
CA PHE A 581 -3.55 -24.17 7.76
C PHE A 581 -2.88 -24.38 9.14
N PRO A 582 -3.64 -24.57 10.24
CA PRO A 582 -3.05 -24.75 11.56
C PRO A 582 -2.39 -26.14 11.65
N GLU A 583 -1.30 -26.27 12.41
CA GLU A 583 -0.58 -27.55 12.62
C GLU A 583 -1.50 -28.70 13.09
N GLY A 584 -2.62 -28.38 13.76
CA GLY A 584 -3.66 -29.36 14.12
C GLY A 584 -4.38 -30.02 12.92
N TYR A 585 -4.44 -29.37 11.76
CA TYR A 585 -5.10 -29.88 10.55
C TYR A 585 -4.17 -30.78 9.73
N ALA A 586 -2.85 -30.57 9.84
CA ALA A 586 -1.86 -31.55 9.36
C ALA A 586 -1.99 -32.84 10.16
N HIS A 587 -2.13 -32.76 11.50
CA HIS A 587 -2.25 -33.95 12.36
C HIS A 587 -3.46 -34.84 12.01
N THR A 588 -4.60 -34.25 11.63
CA THR A 588 -5.77 -35.02 11.12
C THR A 588 -5.47 -35.69 9.78
N LEU A 589 -4.69 -35.06 8.88
CA LEU A 589 -4.24 -35.68 7.63
C LEU A 589 -3.15 -36.74 7.85
N THR A 590 -2.27 -36.58 8.85
CA THR A 590 -1.23 -37.55 9.22
C THR A 590 -1.85 -38.81 9.83
N GLN A 591 -2.84 -38.68 10.73
CA GLN A 591 -3.60 -39.83 11.26
C GLN A 591 -4.41 -40.57 10.19
N ILE A 592 -4.67 -39.94 9.03
CA ILE A 592 -5.43 -40.54 7.93
C ILE A 592 -4.56 -41.44 7.03
N ILE A 593 -3.23 -41.36 7.03
CA ILE A 593 -2.40 -42.00 5.98
C ILE A 593 -1.46 -43.11 6.50
N ASP A 594 -1.24 -43.24 7.81
CA ASP A 594 -0.21 -44.16 8.34
C ASP A 594 -0.63 -45.62 8.58
N ASN A 595 -1.89 -46.02 8.36
CA ASN A 595 -2.34 -47.41 8.57
C ASN A 595 -2.77 -48.08 7.26
N ASP A 596 -2.52 -49.39 7.14
CA ASP A 596 -3.04 -50.23 6.04
C ASP A 596 -4.55 -50.07 5.94
N VAL A 597 -5.01 -49.59 4.78
CA VAL A 597 -6.42 -49.22 4.57
C VAL A 597 -7.10 -50.20 3.62
N THR A 598 -8.36 -50.51 3.89
CA THR A 598 -9.18 -51.29 2.95
C THR A 598 -9.51 -50.48 1.69
N ALA A 599 -9.81 -51.14 0.57
CA ALA A 599 -10.18 -50.49 -0.69
C ALA A 599 -11.33 -49.47 -0.57
N LYS A 600 -12.29 -49.75 0.32
CA LYS A 600 -13.45 -48.89 0.62
C LYS A 600 -13.03 -47.60 1.31
N GLU A 601 -12.13 -47.71 2.28
CA GLU A 601 -11.59 -46.55 3.00
C GLU A 601 -10.67 -45.71 2.11
N TRP A 602 -9.91 -46.32 1.20
CA TRP A 602 -9.12 -45.60 0.19
C TRP A 602 -10.00 -44.73 -0.72
N HIS A 603 -11.13 -45.25 -1.22
CA HIS A 603 -12.07 -44.48 -2.06
C HIS A 603 -12.69 -43.29 -1.31
N GLN A 604 -13.03 -43.47 -0.03
CA GLN A 604 -13.57 -42.41 0.81
C GLN A 604 -12.54 -41.31 1.11
N LYS A 605 -11.28 -41.70 1.30
CA LYS A 605 -10.13 -40.79 1.49
C LYS A 605 -9.85 -39.98 0.22
N LEU A 606 -9.85 -40.61 -0.96
CA LEU A 606 -9.68 -39.94 -2.25
C LEU A 606 -10.79 -38.92 -2.52
N SER A 607 -12.06 -39.29 -2.28
CA SER A 607 -13.22 -38.40 -2.44
C SER A 607 -13.12 -37.14 -1.57
N THR A 608 -12.62 -37.30 -0.34
CA THR A 608 -12.41 -36.19 0.60
C THR A 608 -11.29 -35.26 0.12
N CYS A 609 -10.16 -35.80 -0.34
CA CYS A 609 -9.06 -35.01 -0.91
C CYS A 609 -9.51 -34.23 -2.16
N LYS A 610 -10.27 -34.86 -3.06
CA LYS A 610 -10.85 -34.19 -4.25
C LYS A 610 -11.74 -33.01 -3.87
N ARG A 611 -12.64 -33.20 -2.89
CA ARG A 611 -13.51 -32.11 -2.38
C ARG A 611 -12.71 -30.94 -1.80
N ILE A 612 -11.63 -31.22 -1.06
CA ILE A 612 -10.73 -30.18 -0.53
C ILE A 612 -10.04 -29.43 -1.68
N LEU A 613 -9.52 -30.16 -2.67
CA LEU A 613 -8.86 -29.56 -3.83
C LEU A 613 -9.79 -28.63 -4.62
N THR A 614 -11.03 -29.05 -4.84
CA THR A 614 -12.07 -28.23 -5.51
C THR A 614 -12.37 -26.96 -4.72
N ILE A 615 -12.39 -27.02 -3.39
CA ILE A 615 -12.60 -25.84 -2.55
C ILE A 615 -11.38 -24.91 -2.61
N CYS A 616 -10.16 -25.43 -2.49
CA CYS A 616 -8.95 -24.64 -2.62
C CYS A 616 -8.83 -23.95 -3.98
N GLN A 617 -9.22 -24.63 -5.07
CA GLN A 617 -9.27 -24.06 -6.41
C GLN A 617 -10.34 -22.97 -6.54
N LYS A 618 -11.56 -23.21 -6.02
CA LYS A 618 -12.66 -22.24 -6.06
C LYS A 618 -12.35 -20.93 -5.33
N PHE A 619 -11.51 -20.98 -4.29
CA PHE A 619 -11.17 -19.81 -3.46
C PHE A 619 -9.71 -19.33 -3.63
N GLN A 620 -8.98 -19.80 -4.66
CA GLN A 620 -7.60 -19.39 -4.97
C GLN A 620 -6.62 -19.50 -3.79
N LEU A 621 -6.79 -20.50 -2.91
CA LEU A 621 -5.91 -20.72 -1.76
C LEU A 621 -4.56 -21.30 -2.22
N SER A 622 -3.45 -20.81 -1.66
CA SER A 622 -2.06 -21.20 -1.99
C SER A 622 -1.65 -22.60 -1.50
N SER A 623 -2.55 -23.33 -0.84
CA SER A 623 -2.31 -24.62 -0.17
C SER A 623 -2.11 -25.82 -1.10
N LYS A 624 -1.96 -25.60 -2.43
CA LYS A 624 -1.69 -26.66 -3.42
C LYS A 624 -0.36 -27.38 -3.16
N SER A 625 0.67 -26.70 -2.66
CA SER A 625 1.98 -27.29 -2.38
C SER A 625 1.95 -28.31 -1.23
N ASN A 626 1.07 -28.12 -0.24
CA ASN A 626 1.03 -28.95 0.97
C ASN A 626 0.19 -30.23 0.81
N LEU A 627 -0.71 -30.28 -0.19
CA LEU A 627 -1.49 -31.49 -0.52
C LEU A 627 -0.73 -32.46 -1.45
N LEU A 628 0.26 -31.97 -2.19
CA LEU A 628 0.99 -32.75 -3.20
C LEU A 628 1.70 -34.01 -2.64
N PRO A 629 2.36 -33.97 -1.47
CA PRO A 629 2.97 -35.18 -0.88
C PRO A 629 1.94 -36.25 -0.52
N HIS A 630 0.74 -35.85 -0.10
CA HIS A 630 -0.32 -36.73 0.38
C HIS A 630 -1.05 -37.43 -0.79
N LEU A 631 -1.25 -36.72 -1.91
CA LEU A 631 -1.80 -37.30 -3.14
C LEU A 631 -0.85 -38.36 -3.73
N LYS A 632 0.47 -38.10 -3.69
CA LYS A 632 1.49 -39.08 -4.10
C LYS A 632 1.43 -40.36 -3.25
N GLN A 633 1.26 -40.24 -1.93
CA GLN A 633 1.11 -41.41 -1.05
C GLN A 633 -0.17 -42.22 -1.34
N LEU A 634 -1.31 -41.57 -1.59
CA LEU A 634 -2.54 -42.26 -1.98
C LEU A 634 -2.38 -43.03 -3.31
N ARG A 635 -1.59 -42.51 -4.25
CA ARG A 635 -1.28 -43.19 -5.52
C ARG A 635 -0.40 -44.43 -5.31
N VAL A 636 0.56 -44.36 -4.39
CA VAL A 636 1.38 -45.52 -3.99
C VAL A 636 0.50 -46.59 -3.33
N GLN A 637 -0.44 -46.20 -2.46
CA GLN A 637 -1.40 -47.13 -1.84
C GLN A 637 -2.36 -47.77 -2.86
N GLN A 638 -2.81 -47.02 -3.87
CA GLN A 638 -3.66 -47.54 -4.96
C GLN A 638 -2.98 -48.72 -5.68
N LYS A 639 -1.68 -48.56 -6.00
CA LYS A 639 -0.87 -49.59 -6.67
C LYS A 639 -0.67 -50.82 -5.77
N ARG A 640 -0.49 -50.64 -4.46
CA ARG A 640 -0.37 -51.75 -3.50
C ARG A 640 -1.67 -52.55 -3.37
N LEU A 641 -2.82 -51.89 -3.43
CA LEU A 641 -4.15 -52.52 -3.32
C LEU A 641 -4.67 -53.12 -4.64
N GLN A 642 -3.89 -53.08 -5.72
CA GLN A 642 -4.27 -53.57 -7.06
C GLN A 642 -5.62 -53.00 -7.56
N LEU A 643 -5.94 -51.77 -7.19
CA LEU A 643 -7.19 -51.12 -7.61
C LEU A 643 -7.06 -50.64 -9.07
N PRO A 644 -8.07 -50.90 -9.93
CA PRO A 644 -7.98 -50.57 -11.35
C PRO A 644 -7.96 -49.05 -11.58
N ASP A 645 -7.20 -48.61 -12.59
CA ASP A 645 -7.17 -47.22 -13.07
C ASP A 645 -8.44 -46.89 -13.86
N GLN A 646 -9.60 -46.85 -13.19
CA GLN A 646 -10.90 -46.59 -13.85
C GLN A 646 -11.23 -45.11 -14.07
N TYR A 647 -10.27 -44.18 -14.01
CA TYR A 647 -10.56 -42.74 -14.11
C TYR A 647 -9.63 -42.01 -15.10
N GLN A 648 -9.78 -42.33 -16.39
CA GLN A 648 -9.15 -41.62 -17.51
C GLN A 648 -9.85 -40.29 -17.91
N SER A 649 -10.89 -39.83 -17.21
CA SER A 649 -11.66 -38.64 -17.60
C SER A 649 -11.25 -37.33 -16.92
N ILE A 650 -10.06 -37.27 -16.30
CA ILE A 650 -9.59 -36.05 -15.65
C ILE A 650 -8.64 -35.32 -16.60
N SER A 651 -9.05 -34.12 -17.03
CA SER A 651 -8.27 -33.23 -17.90
C SER A 651 -6.79 -33.12 -17.49
N THR A 652 -5.92 -33.13 -18.48
CA THR A 652 -4.45 -33.12 -18.44
C THR A 652 -3.78 -32.15 -17.45
N GLU A 653 -4.44 -31.04 -17.07
CA GLU A 653 -3.93 -30.13 -16.03
C GLU A 653 -3.89 -30.74 -14.61
N ASN A 654 -4.70 -31.76 -14.32
CA ASN A 654 -4.69 -32.45 -13.02
C ASN A 654 -3.80 -33.70 -13.00
N GLU A 655 -3.42 -34.26 -14.15
CA GLU A 655 -2.48 -35.39 -14.22
C GLU A 655 -1.02 -34.97 -13.98
N LEU A 656 -0.64 -33.75 -14.38
CA LEU A 656 0.68 -33.18 -14.07
C LEU A 656 0.92 -32.97 -12.56
N LEU A 657 -0.15 -33.01 -11.76
CA LEU A 657 -0.11 -32.88 -10.30
C LEU A 657 -0.31 -34.21 -9.55
N PHE A 658 -0.73 -35.29 -10.22
CA PHE A 658 -0.98 -36.59 -9.57
C PHE A 658 0.23 -37.51 -9.67
#